data_AF-A0A1V6T4K3-F1
#
_entry.id   AF-A0A1V6T4K3-F1
#
_cell.length_a   1.000
_cell.length_b   1.000
_cell.length_c   1.000
_cell.angle_alpha   90.00
_cell.angle_beta   90.00
_cell.angle_gamma   90.00
#
_symmetry.space_group_name_H-M   'P 1'
#
loop_
_entity.id
_entity.type
_entity.pdbx_description
1 polymer ?
#
loop_
_entity_poly.entity_id
_entity_poly.type
_entity_poly.pdbx_seq_one_letter_code
_entity_poly.pdbx_strand_id
1 'polypeptide(L)'
;MREMREKDMPYSETTPLLEVHVAPRRQRYPHHVLRHTCTIVLGSLLVVATILFMIPGAILPREHGSIWSYAPWANPYPHKAWPQGFGLPYDQLQQVLLNTPSAAKAREWSEYYTAGPHLGGKNLSQALWTLKKWKEFGIEDTSLASYDIYLNYPQEHRLALLKKSGENTEVTFEATLEEDVLEEDPTSSLPDRVPAFHGYSASGNVTAQYVYANFGSYQDFEDLVNANVTLKGNIAIVKYGGLFRGLKVKRAQELGMVGVIIYSDPQEDGEITEENGYEAYPNGPARNPSAIQRGSTQFLSILPGDPTTPGYASKPGCERQDPYNSIPAIPSLPISYKEVLPILKALNGHGPKASEFGEWWQGGGLSHKGVEYNIGPSPKDVVINLYNQQEYVTTPLWDVIGVVKGHIADEVIVLGNHRDAWIAGGAGDPNSGSAALNEVIRSFGEAMKAGWKPLRTIVFASWDGEEYGLLGSTEWVEENLPWLSKANVAYLNVDVATAGTSFEPRAAPLLNQVIYEVTGLVQSPNQTVPGQTVRDVWSGQIATMGSGSDFTAFQDFAGVASLDFGFGRGANDPVYHYHSNYDSFAWMEKYGDKNWEYHITTTKLWALAAARLIETPVISFNATDYALGLGSYLTKIKPTADRLPEGHHFDFSGLDLSIVEFLEAAKTFDAWSADLNTKLGEKIPWYHWWKKVRLLFQVRIANDKYKGIERAFLYQPGLDGRDWFKHVVFAPGIWTGYSGATYPGLVESLEAGDVENAKPELIEYVGVPKPEVAKWSGIASAVASVSQATMAVPWGTLSDYVGRKPIIISGQIFTMLFSIVLGMSSNLSMVLASRILIGLMNGNVGIIRTMVAEIVPERELQPRAFSIMPMVWTIGSIFGPAFGGALARPAEKHPNLFGGSEFLKKYPFALPNLVSACFFIVGITTGVLFLRETLSTKRDRYDPGLVLGQALISPCTSSRKHHSTFKDEDGEDEDEEQAPLLSENRPASSKKRESKPVVRPSWSHIFTPQSILVLISYTLVSGLGMAFDSIFPVFLHWPVQELENNPEVNLPFKFTSGFGIDAQTIGLFYTISGIAGMITQFLFFPPIVRRFGVLRCFRVSAIAMPIVFFLTPLTALAPEPLRIPSVLLILFAKLGCIVFAIPCSTILLTNSASSVTVLGTLNGVATSVSALGRAAGPALIGTVFSWGVQKGYMLIPWWLLSLLTLTSVIPAIWIVEQDGPSREVEDESEEDEEVQNENTSASTYGAVDVSRDSRR
;
A
#
# COMPACT_ATOMS: atom_id res chain seq x y z
N MET A 1 41.32 44.89 68.32
CA MET A 1 41.57 44.39 69.69
C MET A 1 41.12 42.94 69.70
N ARG A 2 41.93 41.90 69.88
CA ARG A 2 43.25 41.76 70.49
C ARG A 2 43.89 40.50 69.86
N GLU A 3 45.08 40.63 69.30
CA GLU A 3 45.99 39.52 69.02
C GLU A 3 46.57 38.96 70.34
N MET A 4 47.01 37.70 70.32
CA MET A 4 48.26 37.18 70.94
C MET A 4 48.39 35.69 70.54
N ARG A 5 49.31 35.33 69.63
CA ARG A 5 50.73 34.90 69.85
C ARG A 5 50.85 33.59 70.64
N GLU A 6 51.17 32.48 69.97
CA GLU A 6 52.54 31.92 69.69
C GLU A 6 53.00 30.96 70.80
N LYS A 7 53.30 29.70 70.43
CA LYS A 7 54.61 29.07 70.71
C LYS A 7 54.75 27.68 70.06
N ASP A 8 55.80 27.56 69.26
CA ASP A 8 56.39 26.34 68.71
C ASP A 8 56.99 25.42 69.79
N MET A 9 56.99 24.10 69.51
CA MET A 9 58.21 23.27 69.52
C MET A 9 57.94 21.89 68.86
N PRO A 10 58.94 21.30 68.19
CA PRO A 10 58.76 20.26 67.17
C PRO A 10 59.01 18.84 67.71
N TYR A 11 58.31 17.85 67.15
CA TYR A 11 58.78 16.48 67.15
C TYR A 11 58.58 15.87 65.75
N SER A 12 59.70 15.44 65.20
CA SER A 12 59.86 14.71 63.95
C SER A 12 59.57 13.23 64.17
N GLU A 13 58.62 12.68 63.43
CA GLU A 13 58.67 11.27 63.02
C GLU A 13 58.44 11.21 61.52
N THR A 14 59.48 10.73 60.85
CA THR A 14 59.60 10.57 59.42
C THR A 14 59.05 9.21 59.00
N THR A 15 57.91 9.23 58.32
CA THR A 15 57.49 8.20 57.36
C THR A 15 57.28 8.92 56.03
N PRO A 16 57.84 8.45 54.90
CA PRO A 16 57.66 9.15 53.64
C PRO A 16 56.22 8.91 53.15
N LEU A 17 55.37 9.91 53.35
CA LEU A 17 54.11 10.02 52.63
C LEU A 17 54.44 10.08 51.13
N LEU A 18 53.90 9.13 50.38
CA LEU A 18 53.80 9.16 48.92
C LEU A 18 53.37 10.55 48.47
N GLU A 19 54.28 11.26 47.81
CA GLU A 19 53.99 12.54 47.18
C GLU A 19 53.17 12.26 45.90
N VAL A 20 51.85 12.19 46.05
CA VAL A 20 50.94 12.15 44.90
C VAL A 20 51.05 13.51 44.21
N HIS A 21 51.67 13.54 43.03
CA HIS A 21 51.57 14.67 42.12
C HIS A 21 50.09 14.86 41.73
N VAL A 22 49.40 15.72 42.47
CA VAL A 22 48.08 16.21 42.08
C VAL A 22 48.30 17.10 40.87
N ALA A 23 47.91 16.62 39.69
CA ALA A 23 47.86 17.44 38.48
C ALA A 23 47.20 18.79 38.79
N PRO A 24 47.75 19.92 38.30
CA PRO A 24 47.20 21.24 38.63
C PRO A 24 45.72 21.26 38.27
N ARG A 25 44.88 21.69 39.23
CA ARG A 25 43.44 21.87 39.00
C ARG A 25 43.26 22.70 37.72
N ARG A 26 42.70 22.09 36.67
CA ARG A 26 42.21 22.83 35.50
C ARG A 26 41.39 24.02 36.01
N GLN A 27 41.77 25.23 35.60
CA GLN A 27 41.02 26.45 35.93
C GLN A 27 39.54 26.20 35.68
N ARG A 28 38.73 26.25 36.74
CA ARG A 28 37.28 26.19 36.62
C ARG A 28 36.83 27.46 35.91
N TYR A 29 36.13 27.29 34.80
CA TYR A 29 35.37 28.37 34.16
C TYR A 29 34.59 29.15 35.23
N PRO A 30 34.72 30.50 35.31
CA PRO A 30 34.22 31.29 36.43
C PRO A 30 32.69 31.36 36.52
N HIS A 31 31.98 30.96 35.46
CA HIS A 31 30.52 31.05 35.40
C HIS A 31 29.85 29.66 35.40
N HIS A 32 30.09 28.85 36.43
CA HIS A 32 29.42 27.56 36.56
C HIS A 32 27.89 27.70 36.68
N VAL A 33 27.41 28.77 37.34
CA VAL A 33 25.98 29.08 37.43
C VAL A 33 25.45 29.46 36.07
N LEU A 34 26.09 30.39 35.34
CA LEU A 34 25.65 30.80 34.01
C LEU A 34 25.66 29.64 33.03
N ARG A 35 26.69 28.78 33.02
CA ARG A 35 26.72 27.58 32.18
C ARG A 35 25.61 26.61 32.57
N HIS A 36 25.39 26.38 33.86
CA HIS A 36 24.33 25.47 34.30
C HIS A 36 22.94 26.01 33.97
N THR A 37 22.71 27.30 34.19
CA THR A 37 21.48 28.01 33.81
C THR A 37 21.31 28.03 32.30
N CYS A 38 22.35 28.32 31.52
CA CYS A 38 22.30 28.27 30.05
C CYS A 38 22.07 26.85 29.54
N THR A 39 22.66 25.81 30.13
CA THR A 39 22.42 24.41 29.73
C THR A 39 20.99 23.98 30.10
N ILE A 40 20.47 24.41 31.27
CA ILE A 40 19.08 24.16 31.65
C ILE A 40 18.13 24.94 30.73
N VAL A 41 18.42 26.21 30.43
CA VAL A 41 17.62 27.05 29.54
C VAL A 41 17.67 26.55 28.11
N LEU A 42 18.83 26.15 27.58
CA LEU A 42 18.95 25.51 26.27
C LEU A 42 18.26 24.15 26.26
N GLY A 43 18.41 23.32 27.31
CA GLY A 43 17.74 22.04 27.41
C GLY A 43 16.22 22.18 27.49
N SER A 44 15.72 23.13 28.28
CA SER A 44 14.31 23.48 28.40
C SER A 44 13.77 24.12 27.13
N LEU A 45 14.52 25.01 26.47
CA LEU A 45 14.17 25.56 25.15
C LEU A 45 14.16 24.49 24.09
N LEU A 46 15.07 23.50 24.14
CA LEU A 46 15.09 22.39 23.19
C LEU A 46 13.93 21.44 23.44
N VAL A 47 13.56 21.18 24.70
CA VAL A 47 12.37 20.39 25.07
C VAL A 47 11.10 21.12 24.69
N VAL A 48 10.99 22.42 24.97
CA VAL A 48 9.85 23.26 24.58
C VAL A 48 9.79 23.42 23.06
N ALA A 49 10.92 23.57 22.37
CA ALA A 49 10.99 23.56 20.91
C ALA A 49 10.60 22.19 20.36
N THR A 50 11.03 21.09 20.97
CA THR A 50 10.61 19.73 20.58
C THR A 50 9.12 19.54 20.81
N ILE A 51 8.56 20.03 21.93
CA ILE A 51 7.13 19.99 22.21
C ILE A 51 6.35 20.87 21.22
N LEU A 52 6.80 22.11 20.95
CA LEU A 52 6.19 23.03 19.98
C LEU A 52 6.37 22.57 18.52
N PHE A 53 7.39 21.76 18.22
CA PHE A 53 7.65 21.18 16.90
C PHE A 53 6.87 19.86 16.73
N MET A 54 6.68 19.09 17.81
CA MET A 54 6.02 17.77 17.80
C MET A 54 4.51 17.84 18.04
N ILE A 55 3.98 18.80 18.80
CA ILE A 55 2.54 18.94 19.05
C ILE A 55 1.77 19.24 17.75
N PRO A 56 2.19 20.19 16.90
CA PRO A 56 1.59 20.36 15.59
C PRO A 56 1.81 19.10 14.72
N GLY A 57 2.95 18.42 14.87
CA GLY A 57 3.27 17.17 14.16
C GLY A 57 2.52 15.92 14.62
N ALA A 58 1.82 15.98 15.75
CA ALA A 58 1.03 14.90 16.34
C ALA A 58 -0.50 15.16 16.28
N ILE A 59 -0.91 16.42 16.04
CA ILE A 59 -2.32 16.85 16.01
C ILE A 59 -2.78 17.20 14.59
N LEU A 60 -1.89 17.68 13.71
CA LEU A 60 -2.26 18.09 12.35
C LEU A 60 -1.93 16.96 11.35
N PRO A 61 -2.92 16.52 10.53
CA PRO A 61 -2.70 15.56 9.45
C PRO A 61 -1.60 16.05 8.49
N ARG A 62 -0.63 15.18 8.18
CA ARG A 62 0.56 15.50 7.37
C ARG A 62 0.31 15.49 5.86
N GLU A 63 -0.86 15.05 5.42
CA GLU A 63 -1.11 14.79 3.99
C GLU A 63 -1.18 16.08 3.15
N HIS A 64 -1.38 17.24 3.79
CA HIS A 64 -1.70 18.50 3.11
C HIS A 64 -0.63 19.61 3.22
N GLY A 65 0.62 19.31 3.56
CA GLY A 65 1.74 20.26 3.50
C GLY A 65 2.44 20.59 4.82
N SER A 66 3.28 21.63 4.82
CA SER A 66 4.14 22.02 5.96
C SER A 66 3.31 22.62 7.11
N ILE A 67 3.63 22.29 8.37
CA ILE A 67 2.99 22.86 9.57
C ILE A 67 2.90 24.40 9.55
N TRP A 68 3.85 25.05 8.89
CA TRP A 68 3.92 26.50 8.77
C TRP A 68 2.88 27.12 7.84
N SER A 69 2.30 26.35 6.90
CA SER A 69 1.17 26.83 6.07
C SER A 69 -0.14 26.93 6.85
N TYR A 70 -0.16 26.46 8.10
CA TYR A 70 -1.34 26.43 8.96
C TYR A 70 -1.27 27.36 10.18
N ALA A 71 -0.21 28.16 10.28
CA ALA A 71 -0.09 29.20 11.28
C ALA A 71 -1.11 30.33 11.05
N PRO A 72 -1.50 31.10 12.08
CA PRO A 72 -2.51 32.16 11.95
C PRO A 72 -2.16 33.26 10.94
N TRP A 73 -0.88 33.41 10.58
CA TRP A 73 -0.40 34.33 9.53
C TRP A 73 -0.30 33.72 8.13
N ALA A 74 -0.49 32.40 7.98
CA ALA A 74 -0.28 31.67 6.73
C ALA A 74 -1.54 31.56 5.85
N ASN A 75 -2.69 32.06 6.32
CA ASN A 75 -4.00 32.00 5.64
C ASN A 75 -4.31 30.60 5.09
N PRO A 76 -4.54 29.59 5.96
CA PRO A 76 -4.62 28.16 5.62
C PRO A 76 -5.80 27.74 4.74
N TYR A 77 -6.69 28.67 4.41
CA TYR A 77 -7.89 28.39 3.66
C TYR A 77 -7.57 28.39 2.15
N PRO A 78 -8.27 27.58 1.33
CA PRO A 78 -8.08 27.57 -0.11
C PRO A 78 -8.18 28.98 -0.73
N HIS A 79 -9.09 29.81 -0.20
CA HIS A 79 -9.20 31.24 -0.45
C HIS A 79 -9.93 31.97 0.68
N LYS A 80 -9.97 33.32 0.63
CA LYS A 80 -10.52 34.17 1.70
C LYS A 80 -12.03 34.01 1.95
N ALA A 81 -12.79 33.67 0.91
CA ALA A 81 -14.25 33.51 0.96
C ALA A 81 -14.69 32.08 1.35
N TRP A 82 -13.76 31.15 1.57
CA TRP A 82 -14.10 29.78 1.97
C TRP A 82 -14.90 29.79 3.29
N PRO A 83 -16.01 29.03 3.41
CA PRO A 83 -16.42 27.90 2.56
C PRO A 83 -17.35 28.24 1.39
N GLN A 84 -17.63 29.52 1.12
CA GLN A 84 -18.35 29.90 -0.11
C GLN A 84 -17.44 29.75 -1.34
N GLY A 85 -18.01 29.70 -2.55
CA GLY A 85 -17.25 29.73 -3.80
C GLY A 85 -16.42 31.01 -3.99
N PHE A 86 -15.38 30.95 -4.81
CA PHE A 86 -14.56 32.12 -5.14
C PHE A 86 -15.07 32.83 -6.38
N GLY A 87 -15.23 34.16 -6.29
CA GLY A 87 -15.69 35.00 -7.40
C GLY A 87 -17.20 34.99 -7.57
N LEU A 88 -17.77 33.84 -7.95
CA LEU A 88 -19.21 33.66 -8.11
C LEU A 88 -19.81 32.81 -6.97
N PRO A 89 -20.95 33.22 -6.39
CA PRO A 89 -21.80 32.35 -5.59
C PRO A 89 -22.24 31.10 -6.36
N TYR A 90 -22.46 29.98 -5.66
CA TYR A 90 -22.81 28.71 -6.28
C TYR A 90 -24.13 28.76 -7.06
N ASP A 91 -25.13 29.50 -6.57
CA ASP A 91 -26.40 29.73 -7.27
C ASP A 91 -26.20 30.49 -8.59
N GLN A 92 -25.32 31.49 -8.61
CA GLN A 92 -24.98 32.22 -9.83
C GLN A 92 -24.19 31.35 -10.81
N LEU A 93 -23.25 30.52 -10.31
CA LEU A 93 -22.56 29.54 -11.13
C LEU A 93 -23.57 28.58 -11.78
N GLN A 94 -24.50 28.02 -11.01
CA GLN A 94 -25.55 27.16 -11.54
C GLN A 94 -26.38 27.86 -12.63
N GLN A 95 -26.74 29.13 -12.44
CA GLN A 95 -27.45 29.90 -13.46
C GLN A 95 -26.62 30.10 -14.73
N VAL A 96 -25.31 30.35 -14.63
CA VAL A 96 -24.43 30.43 -15.81
C VAL A 96 -24.40 29.08 -16.53
N LEU A 97 -24.25 27.97 -15.82
CA LEU A 97 -24.20 26.63 -16.40
C LEU A 97 -25.53 26.18 -17.02
N LEU A 98 -26.66 26.68 -16.51
CA LEU A 98 -28.00 26.41 -17.05
C LEU A 98 -28.33 27.28 -18.27
N ASN A 99 -27.85 28.52 -18.32
CA ASN A 99 -28.24 29.50 -19.34
C ASN A 99 -27.24 29.62 -20.50
N THR A 100 -25.99 29.19 -20.30
CA THR A 100 -24.94 29.30 -21.33
C THR A 100 -25.11 28.31 -22.47
N PRO A 101 -25.37 27.00 -22.25
CA PRO A 101 -25.46 26.00 -23.32
C PRO A 101 -26.46 26.40 -24.43
N SER A 102 -26.05 26.27 -25.69
CA SER A 102 -26.84 26.70 -26.86
C SER A 102 -26.99 25.59 -27.89
N ALA A 103 -28.24 25.26 -28.22
CA ALA A 103 -28.60 24.28 -29.25
C ALA A 103 -27.91 24.56 -30.60
N ALA A 104 -27.85 25.83 -31.00
CA ALA A 104 -27.18 26.23 -32.25
C ALA A 104 -25.67 25.96 -32.23
N LYS A 105 -25.02 26.10 -31.06
CA LYS A 105 -23.60 25.80 -30.90
C LYS A 105 -23.33 24.31 -30.83
N ALA A 106 -24.14 23.54 -30.08
CA ALA A 106 -24.06 22.09 -30.07
C ALA A 106 -24.18 21.52 -31.50
N ARG A 107 -25.14 22.04 -32.29
CA ARG A 107 -25.30 21.72 -33.71
C ARG A 107 -24.03 22.05 -34.52
N GLU A 108 -23.48 23.26 -34.38
CA GLU A 108 -22.25 23.68 -35.08
C GLU A 108 -21.05 22.77 -34.74
N TRP A 109 -20.90 22.37 -33.47
CA TRP A 109 -19.83 21.47 -33.05
C TRP A 109 -19.99 20.06 -33.63
N SER A 110 -21.19 19.51 -33.56
CA SER A 110 -21.51 18.20 -34.12
C SER A 110 -21.31 18.19 -35.64
N GLU A 111 -21.75 19.24 -36.35
CA GLU A 111 -21.54 19.40 -37.79
C GLU A 111 -20.05 19.38 -38.15
N TYR A 112 -19.19 20.04 -37.36
CA TYR A 112 -17.75 20.02 -37.59
C TYR A 112 -17.13 18.64 -37.40
N TYR A 113 -17.42 17.99 -36.28
CA TYR A 113 -16.85 16.67 -36.00
C TYR A 113 -17.31 15.63 -37.02
N THR A 114 -18.58 15.67 -37.43
CA THR A 114 -19.17 14.71 -38.39
C THR A 114 -18.79 14.97 -39.85
N ALA A 115 -18.11 16.07 -40.17
CA ALA A 115 -17.80 16.47 -41.55
C ALA A 115 -16.53 15.84 -42.16
N GLY A 116 -15.78 15.02 -41.41
CA GLY A 116 -14.52 14.45 -41.90
C GLY A 116 -14.21 13.08 -41.30
N PRO A 117 -13.25 12.34 -41.89
CA PRO A 117 -12.81 11.05 -41.37
C PRO A 117 -12.05 11.25 -40.06
N HIS A 118 -12.45 10.49 -39.04
CA HIS A 118 -11.83 10.58 -37.72
C HIS A 118 -11.68 9.23 -37.01
N LEU A 119 -11.45 8.19 -37.80
CA LEU A 119 -10.98 6.89 -37.30
C LEU A 119 -9.72 7.06 -36.46
N GLY A 120 -9.59 6.27 -35.39
CA GLY A 120 -8.44 6.30 -34.47
C GLY A 120 -7.10 6.35 -35.23
N GLY A 121 -6.25 7.31 -34.88
CA GLY A 121 -4.94 7.52 -35.51
C GLY A 121 -4.96 8.26 -36.86
N LYS A 122 -6.14 8.66 -37.36
CA LYS A 122 -6.31 9.46 -38.58
C LYS A 122 -6.95 10.83 -38.36
N ASN A 123 -7.20 11.23 -37.10
CA ASN A 123 -8.02 12.38 -36.73
C ASN A 123 -7.25 13.60 -36.15
N LEU A 124 -5.95 13.72 -36.41
CA LEU A 124 -5.09 14.79 -35.84
C LEU A 124 -5.63 16.21 -36.09
N SER A 125 -6.23 16.46 -37.26
CA SER A 125 -6.80 17.77 -37.59
C SER A 125 -7.90 18.19 -36.61
N GLN A 126 -8.72 17.24 -36.16
CA GLN A 126 -9.76 17.48 -35.17
C GLN A 126 -9.18 17.64 -33.77
N ALA A 127 -8.21 16.82 -33.36
CA ALA A 127 -7.49 17.01 -32.10
C ALA A 127 -6.90 18.43 -31.98
N LEU A 128 -6.27 18.92 -33.05
CA LEU A 128 -5.73 20.29 -33.11
C LEU A 128 -6.82 21.35 -33.08
N TRP A 129 -7.96 21.10 -33.73
CA TRP A 129 -9.11 22.00 -33.68
C TRP A 129 -9.72 22.08 -32.28
N THR A 130 -9.94 20.93 -31.62
CA THR A 130 -10.45 20.83 -30.25
C THR A 130 -9.51 21.55 -29.28
N LEU A 131 -8.20 21.32 -29.38
CA LEU A 131 -7.19 22.04 -28.60
C LEU A 131 -7.29 23.55 -28.78
N LYS A 132 -7.45 24.03 -30.02
CA LYS A 132 -7.60 25.45 -30.31
C LYS A 132 -8.89 26.00 -29.72
N LYS A 133 -10.01 25.27 -29.84
CA LYS A 133 -11.32 25.68 -29.29
C LYS A 133 -11.29 25.80 -27.78
N TRP A 134 -10.70 24.84 -27.07
CA TRP A 134 -10.61 24.90 -25.62
C TRP A 134 -9.77 26.10 -25.14
N LYS A 135 -8.70 26.45 -25.86
CA LYS A 135 -7.96 27.70 -25.62
C LYS A 135 -8.80 28.94 -25.89
N GLU A 136 -9.59 28.97 -26.97
CA GLU A 136 -10.54 30.05 -27.26
C GLU A 136 -11.62 30.20 -26.16
N PHE A 137 -12.03 29.10 -25.52
CA PHE A 137 -12.97 29.10 -24.40
C PHE A 137 -12.35 29.57 -23.07
N GLY A 138 -11.03 29.73 -23.00
CA GLY A 138 -10.31 30.23 -21.83
C GLY A 138 -9.52 29.16 -21.05
N ILE A 139 -9.37 27.94 -21.59
CA ILE A 139 -8.56 26.87 -21.01
C ILE A 139 -7.13 26.96 -21.57
N GLU A 140 -6.32 27.88 -21.04
CA GLU A 140 -4.97 28.14 -21.57
C GLU A 140 -4.04 26.92 -21.47
N ASP A 141 -4.16 26.15 -20.38
CA ASP A 141 -3.40 24.93 -20.09
C ASP A 141 -4.02 23.72 -20.81
N THR A 142 -3.99 23.77 -22.16
CA THR A 142 -4.45 22.67 -23.03
C THR A 142 -3.32 22.15 -23.91
N SER A 143 -3.13 20.83 -23.90
CA SER A 143 -2.05 20.11 -24.60
C SER A 143 -2.53 18.80 -25.22
N LEU A 144 -1.73 18.24 -26.15
CA LEU A 144 -1.93 16.89 -26.66
C LEU A 144 -1.10 15.89 -25.86
N ALA A 145 -1.70 14.77 -25.47
CA ALA A 145 -0.99 13.58 -25.03
C ALA A 145 -1.00 12.56 -26.18
N SER A 146 0.18 12.04 -26.52
CA SER A 146 0.33 11.09 -27.63
C SER A 146 0.87 9.75 -27.17
N TYR A 147 0.31 8.69 -27.77
CA TYR A 147 0.68 7.30 -27.54
C TYR A 147 0.81 6.59 -28.89
N ASP A 148 1.88 5.85 -29.11
CA ASP A 148 2.08 5.07 -30.33
C ASP A 148 1.31 3.77 -30.19
N ILE A 149 0.18 3.58 -30.87
CA ILE A 149 -0.70 2.42 -30.62
C ILE A 149 -0.67 1.41 -31.76
N TYR A 150 -0.64 0.12 -31.41
CA TYR A 150 -0.78 -0.98 -32.35
C TYR A 150 -2.25 -1.22 -32.72
N LEU A 151 -2.64 -0.96 -33.97
CA LEU A 151 -4.00 -1.14 -34.48
C LEU A 151 -3.99 -1.56 -35.96
N ASN A 152 -5.16 -1.87 -36.53
CA ASN A 152 -5.30 -2.27 -37.94
C ASN A 152 -6.24 -1.38 -38.75
N TYR A 153 -5.98 -1.32 -40.05
CA TYR A 153 -6.84 -0.70 -41.06
C TYR A 153 -7.22 -1.69 -42.17
N PRO A 154 -8.41 -1.55 -42.79
CA PRO A 154 -8.84 -2.45 -43.85
C PRO A 154 -8.04 -2.21 -45.13
N GLN A 155 -7.55 -3.28 -45.77
CA GLN A 155 -6.83 -3.21 -47.05
C GLN A 155 -7.65 -3.79 -48.20
N GLU A 156 -8.00 -5.08 -48.11
CA GLU A 156 -8.85 -5.76 -49.10
C GLU A 156 -9.80 -6.74 -48.39
N HIS A 157 -11.00 -6.92 -48.90
CA HIS A 157 -11.96 -7.89 -48.38
C HIS A 157 -12.88 -8.37 -49.48
N ARG A 158 -13.39 -9.59 -49.31
CA ARG A 158 -14.37 -10.20 -50.21
C ARG A 158 -15.21 -11.20 -49.45
N LEU A 159 -16.52 -11.16 -49.71
CA LEU A 159 -17.45 -12.16 -49.22
C LEU A 159 -18.29 -12.68 -50.39
N ALA A 160 -18.19 -13.97 -50.67
CA ALA A 160 -18.93 -14.60 -51.76
C ALA A 160 -19.52 -15.95 -51.34
N LEU A 161 -20.76 -16.18 -51.75
CA LEU A 161 -21.41 -17.49 -51.70
C LEU A 161 -21.07 -18.25 -52.98
N LEU A 162 -20.58 -19.47 -52.80
CA LEU A 162 -20.05 -20.31 -53.88
C LEU A 162 -20.82 -21.62 -53.95
N LYS A 163 -21.09 -22.08 -55.17
CA LYS A 163 -21.62 -23.42 -55.44
C LYS A 163 -20.56 -24.26 -56.16
N LYS A 164 -20.21 -25.41 -55.57
CA LYS A 164 -19.22 -26.36 -56.10
C LYS A 164 -19.92 -27.45 -56.90
N SER A 165 -19.48 -27.67 -58.14
CA SER A 165 -19.92 -28.79 -58.98
C SER A 165 -18.69 -29.53 -59.50
N GLY A 166 -18.25 -30.56 -58.76
CA GLY A 166 -16.97 -31.23 -59.04
C GLY A 166 -15.79 -30.31 -58.78
N GLU A 167 -14.96 -30.05 -59.81
CA GLU A 167 -13.84 -29.10 -59.74
C GLU A 167 -14.25 -27.64 -60.06
N ASN A 168 -15.44 -27.42 -60.64
CA ASN A 168 -15.92 -26.09 -60.98
C ASN A 168 -16.53 -25.39 -59.75
N THR A 169 -16.18 -24.12 -59.57
CA THR A 169 -16.74 -23.25 -58.52
C THR A 169 -17.45 -22.07 -59.17
N GLU A 170 -18.75 -21.95 -58.95
CA GLU A 170 -19.59 -20.85 -59.45
C GLU A 170 -19.90 -19.87 -58.32
N VAL A 171 -19.80 -18.57 -58.58
CA VAL A 171 -20.19 -17.51 -57.63
C VAL A 171 -21.69 -17.30 -57.76
N THR A 172 -22.46 -17.66 -56.73
CA THR A 172 -23.93 -17.50 -56.73
C THR A 172 -24.36 -16.15 -56.17
N PHE A 173 -23.57 -15.59 -55.26
CA PHE A 173 -23.77 -14.25 -54.71
C PHE A 173 -22.43 -13.67 -54.27
N GLU A 174 -22.27 -12.37 -54.43
CA GLU A 174 -21.10 -11.61 -54.00
C GLU A 174 -21.58 -10.34 -53.29
N ALA A 175 -21.13 -10.16 -52.05
CA ALA A 175 -21.50 -8.99 -51.25
C ALA A 175 -20.74 -7.76 -51.73
N THR A 176 -21.40 -6.61 -51.66
CA THR A 176 -20.77 -5.32 -51.98
C THR A 176 -19.83 -4.85 -50.88
N LEU A 177 -20.11 -5.21 -49.61
CA LEU A 177 -19.38 -4.81 -48.41
C LEU A 177 -19.28 -3.28 -48.25
N GLU A 178 -20.28 -2.59 -48.79
CA GLU A 178 -20.42 -1.14 -48.79
C GLU A 178 -21.88 -0.75 -48.52
N GLU A 179 -22.04 0.39 -47.84
CA GLU A 179 -23.35 0.97 -47.56
C GLU A 179 -23.81 1.83 -48.75
N ASP A 180 -25.12 1.89 -48.99
CA ASP A 180 -25.71 2.63 -50.10
C ASP A 180 -25.47 4.15 -49.91
N VAL A 181 -25.08 4.86 -50.97
CA VAL A 181 -24.94 6.33 -50.97
C VAL A 181 -26.33 6.96 -51.13
N LEU A 182 -26.69 7.85 -50.19
CA LEU A 182 -28.01 8.49 -50.12
C LEU A 182 -27.88 9.98 -50.46
N GLU A 183 -28.78 10.49 -51.30
CA GLU A 183 -28.77 11.91 -51.69
C GLU A 183 -29.17 12.82 -50.52
N GLU A 184 -30.05 12.32 -49.66
CA GLU A 184 -30.55 13.01 -48.47
C GLU A 184 -29.53 13.07 -47.32
N ASP A 185 -28.46 12.28 -47.40
CA ASP A 185 -27.43 12.16 -46.37
C ASP A 185 -26.03 12.40 -46.97
N PRO A 186 -25.55 13.66 -46.96
CA PRO A 186 -24.25 14.00 -47.53
C PRO A 186 -23.08 13.20 -46.94
N THR A 187 -23.17 12.81 -45.67
CA THR A 187 -22.15 12.00 -44.98
C THR A 187 -21.93 10.65 -45.67
N SER A 188 -23.00 10.04 -46.20
CA SER A 188 -22.93 8.77 -46.92
C SER A 188 -22.14 8.83 -48.24
N SER A 189 -21.89 10.05 -48.76
CA SER A 189 -21.19 10.29 -50.03
C SER A 189 -19.73 10.72 -49.87
N LEU A 190 -19.21 10.79 -48.64
CA LEU A 190 -17.84 11.24 -48.38
C LEU A 190 -16.80 10.29 -48.99
N PRO A 191 -15.71 10.83 -49.58
CA PRO A 191 -14.70 10.02 -50.28
C PRO A 191 -13.88 9.13 -49.34
N ASP A 192 -13.69 9.55 -48.09
CA ASP A 192 -12.89 8.86 -47.08
C ASP A 192 -13.72 7.86 -46.24
N ARG A 193 -14.83 7.36 -46.79
CA ARG A 193 -15.69 6.38 -46.13
C ARG A 193 -14.93 5.09 -45.85
N VAL A 194 -15.07 4.57 -44.63
CA VAL A 194 -14.40 3.35 -44.22
C VAL A 194 -15.25 2.16 -44.68
N PRO A 195 -14.69 1.17 -45.39
CA PRO A 195 -15.48 0.02 -45.86
C PRO A 195 -15.87 -0.91 -44.70
N ALA A 196 -16.57 -2.02 -44.98
CA ALA A 196 -16.94 -2.99 -43.96
C ALA A 196 -15.70 -3.69 -43.37
N PHE A 197 -15.44 -3.49 -42.07
CA PHE A 197 -14.35 -4.16 -41.37
C PHE A 197 -14.57 -4.18 -39.85
N HIS A 198 -13.85 -5.07 -39.18
CA HIS A 198 -13.72 -5.08 -37.73
C HIS A 198 -12.31 -4.64 -37.32
N GLY A 199 -12.24 -3.77 -36.31
CA GLY A 199 -10.99 -3.53 -35.58
C GLY A 199 -10.45 -4.84 -34.98
N TYR A 200 -9.15 -5.03 -35.05
CA TYR A 200 -8.38 -6.20 -34.65
C TYR A 200 -8.76 -7.54 -35.31
N SER A 201 -9.52 -7.53 -36.41
CA SER A 201 -9.79 -8.75 -37.17
C SER A 201 -8.50 -9.35 -37.76
N ALA A 202 -8.39 -10.67 -37.80
CA ALA A 202 -7.23 -11.31 -38.41
C ALA A 202 -7.28 -11.24 -39.95
N SER A 203 -6.11 -11.22 -40.58
CA SER A 203 -6.00 -11.45 -42.02
C SER A 203 -6.16 -12.94 -42.34
N GLY A 204 -6.93 -13.28 -43.37
CA GLY A 204 -7.15 -14.66 -43.79
C GLY A 204 -8.00 -14.79 -45.05
N ASN A 205 -7.81 -15.89 -45.77
CA ASN A 205 -8.63 -16.29 -46.92
C ASN A 205 -9.14 -17.72 -46.68
N VAL A 206 -10.41 -17.84 -46.30
CA VAL A 206 -11.02 -19.12 -45.95
C VAL A 206 -12.21 -19.42 -46.85
N THR A 207 -12.38 -20.70 -47.21
CA THR A 207 -13.54 -21.16 -47.97
C THR A 207 -14.11 -22.41 -47.31
N ALA A 208 -15.28 -22.31 -46.70
CA ALA A 208 -15.85 -23.37 -45.87
C ALA A 208 -17.38 -23.40 -45.88
N GLN A 209 -17.95 -24.51 -45.39
CA GLN A 209 -19.36 -24.55 -45.01
C GLN A 209 -19.60 -23.58 -43.84
N TYR A 210 -20.86 -23.22 -43.60
CA TYR A 210 -21.20 -22.25 -42.57
C TYR A 210 -22.40 -22.67 -41.74
N VAL A 211 -22.49 -22.11 -40.54
CA VAL A 211 -23.49 -22.41 -39.51
C VAL A 211 -24.05 -21.09 -38.97
N TYR A 212 -25.36 -21.00 -38.81
CA TYR A 212 -26.01 -19.89 -38.12
C TYR A 212 -26.00 -20.16 -36.61
N ALA A 213 -25.43 -19.22 -35.84
CA ALA A 213 -25.19 -19.37 -34.41
C ALA A 213 -25.88 -18.29 -33.57
N ASN A 214 -27.09 -17.87 -33.97
CA ASN A 214 -27.92 -16.88 -33.26
C ASN A 214 -27.14 -15.60 -32.92
N PHE A 215 -27.06 -15.20 -31.65
CA PHE A 215 -26.26 -14.05 -31.22
C PHE A 215 -24.79 -14.40 -30.98
N GLY A 216 -24.37 -15.66 -31.11
CA GLY A 216 -22.99 -16.08 -30.87
C GLY A 216 -22.55 -15.91 -29.41
N SER A 217 -23.50 -16.02 -28.46
CA SER A 217 -23.18 -16.07 -27.03
C SER A 217 -22.50 -17.38 -26.66
N TYR A 218 -21.87 -17.43 -25.48
CA TYR A 218 -21.32 -18.68 -24.95
C TYR A 218 -22.38 -19.79 -24.96
N GLN A 219 -23.59 -19.49 -24.47
CA GLN A 219 -24.69 -20.44 -24.43
C GLN A 219 -25.18 -20.86 -25.83
N ASP A 220 -25.23 -19.93 -26.81
CA ASP A 220 -25.61 -20.30 -28.19
C ASP A 220 -24.66 -21.36 -28.75
N PHE A 221 -23.34 -21.17 -28.54
CA PHE A 221 -22.37 -22.16 -28.99
C PHE A 221 -22.46 -23.47 -28.22
N GLU A 222 -22.73 -23.45 -26.90
CA GLU A 222 -22.97 -24.66 -26.11
C GLU A 222 -24.20 -25.42 -26.60
N ASP A 223 -25.30 -24.72 -26.91
CA ASP A 223 -26.51 -25.33 -27.45
C ASP A 223 -26.24 -26.05 -28.78
N LEU A 224 -25.41 -25.46 -29.66
CA LEU A 224 -24.99 -26.08 -30.91
C LEU A 224 -24.13 -27.33 -30.69
N VAL A 225 -23.20 -27.27 -29.73
CA VAL A 225 -22.37 -28.42 -29.35
C VAL A 225 -23.25 -29.55 -28.79
N ASN A 226 -24.20 -29.22 -27.91
CA ASN A 226 -25.15 -30.17 -27.32
C ASN A 226 -26.09 -30.78 -28.38
N ALA A 227 -26.44 -30.01 -29.41
CA ALA A 227 -27.20 -30.48 -30.56
C ALA A 227 -26.36 -31.28 -31.59
N ASN A 228 -25.10 -31.57 -31.30
CA ASN A 228 -24.15 -32.26 -32.19
C ASN A 228 -23.95 -31.56 -33.54
N VAL A 229 -24.07 -30.23 -33.60
CA VAL A 229 -23.79 -29.46 -34.82
C VAL A 229 -22.27 -29.37 -35.01
N THR A 230 -21.79 -29.66 -36.22
CA THR A 230 -20.35 -29.58 -36.52
C THR A 230 -19.94 -28.12 -36.68
N LEU A 231 -19.11 -27.60 -35.76
CA LEU A 231 -18.62 -26.22 -35.78
C LEU A 231 -17.19 -26.11 -36.35
N LYS A 232 -16.32 -27.04 -35.96
CA LYS A 232 -14.90 -27.04 -36.37
C LYS A 232 -14.76 -27.04 -37.89
N GLY A 233 -13.98 -26.10 -38.41
CA GLY A 233 -13.74 -25.95 -39.85
C GLY A 233 -14.80 -25.14 -40.61
N ASN A 234 -15.89 -24.72 -39.95
CA ASN A 234 -16.97 -23.94 -40.57
C ASN A 234 -16.86 -22.45 -40.24
N ILE A 235 -17.60 -21.62 -41.00
CA ILE A 235 -17.75 -20.17 -40.75
C ILE A 235 -19.02 -19.94 -39.92
N ALA A 236 -18.94 -19.08 -38.91
CA ALA A 236 -20.10 -18.69 -38.10
C ALA A 236 -20.84 -17.51 -38.71
N ILE A 237 -22.16 -17.57 -38.81
CA ILE A 237 -23.03 -16.42 -39.08
C ILE A 237 -23.74 -16.07 -37.79
N VAL A 238 -23.51 -14.87 -37.26
CA VAL A 238 -24.05 -14.41 -35.97
C VAL A 238 -24.69 -13.03 -36.10
N LYS A 239 -25.67 -12.76 -35.23
CA LYS A 239 -26.30 -11.44 -35.09
C LYS A 239 -25.47 -10.55 -34.17
N TYR A 240 -25.48 -9.24 -34.44
CA TYR A 240 -25.22 -8.22 -33.41
C TYR A 240 -26.29 -8.27 -32.31
N GLY A 241 -26.00 -7.65 -31.16
CA GLY A 241 -26.86 -7.70 -29.97
C GLY A 241 -26.42 -8.75 -28.95
N GLY A 242 -26.99 -8.68 -27.75
CA GLY A 242 -26.76 -9.60 -26.63
C GLY A 242 -25.42 -9.46 -25.89
N LEU A 243 -24.29 -9.51 -26.60
CA LEU A 243 -22.94 -9.45 -26.03
C LEU A 243 -21.95 -8.75 -26.96
N PHE A 244 -20.80 -8.37 -26.40
CA PHE A 244 -19.73 -7.73 -27.14
C PHE A 244 -19.17 -8.60 -28.29
N ARG A 245 -18.99 -7.97 -29.45
CA ARG A 245 -18.69 -8.65 -30.72
C ARG A 245 -17.37 -9.43 -30.72
N GLY A 246 -16.34 -8.94 -30.03
CA GLY A 246 -15.06 -9.65 -29.91
C GLY A 246 -15.20 -11.03 -29.25
N LEU A 247 -16.14 -11.18 -28.31
CA LEU A 247 -16.38 -12.44 -27.60
C LEU A 247 -17.08 -13.49 -28.47
N LYS A 248 -17.90 -13.04 -29.44
CA LYS A 248 -18.49 -13.92 -30.47
C LYS A 248 -17.38 -14.56 -31.31
N VAL A 249 -16.39 -13.76 -31.70
CA VAL A 249 -15.22 -14.23 -32.48
C VAL A 249 -14.31 -15.12 -31.62
N LYS A 250 -14.06 -14.74 -30.37
CA LYS A 250 -13.30 -15.54 -29.40
C LYS A 250 -13.87 -16.95 -29.26
N ARG A 251 -15.18 -17.08 -29.01
CA ARG A 251 -15.80 -18.38 -28.80
C ARG A 251 -15.81 -19.24 -30.06
N ALA A 252 -16.08 -18.65 -31.22
CA ALA A 252 -15.99 -19.33 -32.50
C ALA A 252 -14.56 -19.88 -32.74
N GLN A 253 -13.53 -19.09 -32.44
CA GLN A 253 -12.13 -19.50 -32.54
C GLN A 253 -11.78 -20.67 -31.62
N GLU A 254 -12.22 -20.63 -30.35
CA GLU A 254 -11.98 -21.72 -29.38
C GLU A 254 -12.59 -23.06 -29.84
N LEU A 255 -13.72 -23.01 -30.55
CA LEU A 255 -14.40 -24.20 -31.10
C LEU A 255 -13.83 -24.63 -32.46
N GLY A 256 -12.78 -23.97 -32.93
CA GLY A 256 -12.07 -24.32 -34.18
C GLY A 256 -12.81 -23.91 -35.45
N MET A 257 -13.70 -22.92 -35.37
CA MET A 257 -14.27 -22.28 -36.55
C MET A 257 -13.21 -21.44 -37.27
N VAL A 258 -13.36 -21.24 -38.58
CA VAL A 258 -12.31 -20.63 -39.43
C VAL A 258 -12.60 -19.18 -39.82
N GLY A 259 -13.76 -18.66 -39.44
CA GLY A 259 -14.12 -17.26 -39.67
C GLY A 259 -15.51 -16.93 -39.14
N VAL A 260 -15.80 -15.63 -39.01
CA VAL A 260 -17.07 -15.14 -38.44
C VAL A 260 -17.63 -14.00 -39.27
N ILE A 261 -18.93 -14.05 -39.56
CA ILE A 261 -19.68 -12.99 -40.21
C ILE A 261 -20.73 -12.50 -39.24
N ILE A 262 -20.77 -11.18 -39.02
CA ILE A 262 -21.68 -10.55 -38.07
C ILE A 262 -22.60 -9.59 -38.83
N TYR A 263 -23.90 -9.60 -38.51
CA TYR A 263 -24.87 -8.69 -39.13
C TYR A 263 -25.89 -8.14 -38.12
N SER A 264 -26.47 -6.97 -38.40
CA SER A 264 -27.51 -6.37 -37.57
C SER A 264 -28.89 -6.87 -38.01
N ASP A 265 -29.47 -7.80 -37.25
CA ASP A 265 -30.82 -8.31 -37.54
C ASP A 265 -31.90 -7.30 -37.09
N PRO A 266 -32.91 -6.99 -37.93
CA PRO A 266 -34.01 -6.10 -37.56
C PRO A 266 -34.81 -6.51 -36.32
N GLN A 267 -34.64 -7.74 -35.81
CA GLN A 267 -35.19 -8.18 -34.52
C GLN A 267 -34.81 -7.23 -33.37
N GLU A 268 -33.61 -6.63 -33.40
CA GLU A 268 -33.14 -5.70 -32.36
C GLU A 268 -33.75 -4.29 -32.50
N ASP A 269 -34.45 -4.03 -33.61
CA ASP A 269 -35.08 -2.73 -33.88
C ASP A 269 -36.47 -2.60 -33.22
N GLY A 270 -36.95 -3.62 -32.51
CA GLY A 270 -38.24 -3.58 -31.80
C GLY A 270 -39.41 -3.30 -32.74
N GLU A 271 -40.25 -2.32 -32.40
CA GLU A 271 -41.45 -2.01 -33.19
C GLU A 271 -41.16 -1.25 -34.50
N ILE A 272 -40.01 -0.58 -34.61
CA ILE A 272 -39.69 0.32 -35.73
C ILE A 272 -38.98 -0.44 -36.86
N THR A 273 -39.74 -1.28 -37.55
CA THR A 273 -39.24 -2.16 -38.63
C THR A 273 -40.06 -2.02 -39.92
N GLU A 274 -39.48 -2.44 -41.05
CA GLU A 274 -40.21 -2.55 -42.33
C GLU A 274 -41.40 -3.53 -42.23
N GLU A 275 -41.27 -4.59 -41.42
CA GLU A 275 -42.33 -5.58 -41.19
C GLU A 275 -43.57 -4.95 -40.55
N ASN A 276 -43.35 -3.99 -39.65
CA ASN A 276 -44.41 -3.26 -38.97
C ASN A 276 -44.92 -2.04 -39.77
N GLY A 277 -44.50 -1.89 -41.04
CA GLY A 277 -44.99 -0.87 -41.96
C GLY A 277 -44.26 0.46 -41.92
N TYR A 278 -43.11 0.56 -41.24
CA TYR A 278 -42.26 1.76 -41.27
C TYR A 278 -41.33 1.74 -42.48
N GLU A 279 -41.16 2.90 -43.13
CA GLU A 279 -40.16 3.04 -44.18
C GLU A 279 -38.74 3.07 -43.61
N ALA A 280 -37.79 2.52 -44.37
CA ALA A 280 -36.38 2.55 -44.00
C ALA A 280 -35.75 3.95 -44.20
N TYR A 281 -34.75 4.27 -43.40
CA TYR A 281 -33.91 5.47 -43.57
C TYR A 281 -33.33 5.52 -45.00
N PRO A 282 -33.37 6.65 -45.72
CA PRO A 282 -33.62 8.01 -45.23
C PRO A 282 -35.09 8.46 -45.20
N ASN A 283 -36.01 7.65 -45.72
CA ASN A 283 -37.41 8.04 -45.91
C ASN A 283 -38.26 7.85 -44.65
N GLY A 284 -37.91 6.88 -43.81
CA GLY A 284 -38.56 6.64 -42.53
C GLY A 284 -37.59 6.30 -41.39
N PRO A 285 -38.15 5.97 -40.22
CA PRO A 285 -37.38 5.76 -38.99
C PRO A 285 -36.80 4.35 -38.84
N ALA A 286 -37.12 3.40 -39.74
CA ALA A 286 -36.60 2.04 -39.68
C ALA A 286 -35.16 1.95 -40.20
N ARG A 287 -34.44 0.89 -39.82
CA ARG A 287 -33.05 0.64 -40.22
C ARG A 287 -32.90 0.59 -41.73
N ASN A 288 -31.85 1.21 -42.25
CA ASN A 288 -31.52 1.10 -43.67
C ASN A 288 -31.03 -0.34 -43.98
N PRO A 289 -31.51 -0.99 -45.06
CA PRO A 289 -31.10 -2.35 -45.41
C PRO A 289 -29.62 -2.58 -45.61
N SER A 290 -28.92 -1.57 -46.09
CA SER A 290 -27.48 -1.62 -46.34
C SER A 290 -26.64 -1.18 -45.14
N ALA A 291 -27.24 -0.85 -43.98
CA ALA A 291 -26.50 -0.41 -42.81
C ALA A 291 -25.53 -1.48 -42.30
N ILE A 292 -24.27 -1.10 -42.11
CA ILE A 292 -23.19 -1.98 -41.61
C ILE A 292 -22.68 -1.41 -40.29
N GLN A 293 -22.83 -2.17 -39.21
CA GLN A 293 -22.26 -1.83 -37.92
C GLN A 293 -20.79 -2.24 -37.89
N ARG A 294 -19.86 -1.29 -37.80
CA ARG A 294 -18.43 -1.55 -37.56
C ARG A 294 -18.15 -1.76 -36.07
N GLY A 295 -16.92 -2.11 -35.72
CA GLY A 295 -16.54 -2.27 -34.32
C GLY A 295 -15.28 -3.08 -34.09
N SER A 296 -14.69 -2.91 -32.91
CA SER A 296 -13.56 -3.70 -32.47
C SER A 296 -13.96 -5.12 -32.10
N THR A 297 -13.09 -6.06 -32.46
CA THR A 297 -13.16 -7.47 -32.07
C THR A 297 -12.07 -7.87 -31.07
N GLN A 298 -11.35 -6.90 -30.47
CA GLN A 298 -10.49 -7.14 -29.31
C GLN A 298 -11.25 -7.92 -28.24
N PHE A 299 -10.57 -8.71 -27.42
CA PHE A 299 -11.16 -9.40 -26.29
C PHE A 299 -11.22 -8.45 -25.09
N LEU A 300 -12.04 -7.39 -25.19
CA LEU A 300 -12.15 -6.30 -24.22
C LEU A 300 -12.37 -6.75 -22.78
N SER A 301 -13.11 -7.85 -22.57
CA SER A 301 -13.34 -8.41 -21.23
C SER A 301 -12.09 -9.05 -20.61
N ILE A 302 -11.04 -9.31 -21.41
CA ILE A 302 -9.74 -9.84 -20.98
C ILE A 302 -8.74 -8.70 -20.78
N LEU A 303 -8.65 -7.80 -21.75
CA LEU A 303 -7.70 -6.69 -21.74
C LEU A 303 -8.23 -5.52 -22.61
N PRO A 304 -8.50 -4.34 -22.03
CA PRO A 304 -8.67 -3.08 -22.77
C PRO A 304 -7.31 -2.39 -22.99
N GLY A 305 -7.31 -1.28 -23.75
CA GLY A 305 -6.08 -0.55 -24.07
C GLY A 305 -5.27 -1.18 -25.21
N ASP A 306 -4.03 -0.71 -25.42
CA ASP A 306 -3.16 -1.29 -26.46
C ASP A 306 -2.87 -2.77 -26.13
N PRO A 307 -3.23 -3.70 -27.02
CA PRO A 307 -3.06 -5.13 -26.78
C PRO A 307 -1.58 -5.57 -26.64
N THR A 308 -0.64 -4.69 -26.97
CA THR A 308 0.81 -4.94 -26.91
C THR A 308 1.50 -4.28 -25.71
N THR A 309 0.86 -3.37 -24.97
CA THR A 309 1.44 -2.71 -23.78
C THR A 309 0.57 -2.80 -22.53
N PRO A 310 0.12 -4.01 -22.12
CA PRO A 310 -0.76 -4.13 -20.96
C PRO A 310 -0.10 -3.62 -19.68
N GLY A 311 -0.72 -2.62 -19.03
CA GLY A 311 -0.35 -2.11 -17.72
C GLY A 311 0.68 -0.97 -17.72
N TYR A 312 1.10 -0.47 -18.89
CA TYR A 312 1.98 0.69 -19.01
C TYR A 312 1.81 1.42 -20.34
N ALA A 313 1.93 2.74 -20.31
CA ALA A 313 1.69 3.58 -21.47
C ALA A 313 2.61 3.30 -22.68
N SER A 314 2.00 3.25 -23.86
CA SER A 314 2.55 3.08 -25.20
C SER A 314 3.37 4.30 -25.68
N LYS A 315 4.46 4.60 -24.98
CA LYS A 315 5.40 5.66 -25.36
C LYS A 315 6.40 5.18 -26.41
N PRO A 316 6.98 6.10 -27.22
CA PRO A 316 7.99 5.74 -28.21
C PRO A 316 9.15 4.94 -27.60
N GLY A 317 9.41 3.74 -28.13
CA GLY A 317 10.47 2.85 -27.69
C GLY A 317 10.15 1.98 -26.47
N CYS A 318 8.89 1.91 -26.03
CA CYS A 318 8.45 0.95 -25.02
C CYS A 318 8.61 -0.51 -25.51
N GLU A 319 8.73 -1.44 -24.57
CA GLU A 319 8.63 -2.86 -24.89
C GLU A 319 7.20 -3.18 -25.35
N ARG A 320 7.03 -4.20 -26.20
CA ARG A 320 5.72 -4.64 -26.70
C ARG A 320 5.62 -6.15 -26.63
N GLN A 321 4.45 -6.63 -26.23
CA GLN A 321 4.11 -8.03 -26.06
C GLN A 321 3.33 -8.55 -27.28
N ASP A 322 3.28 -9.87 -27.42
CA ASP A 322 2.46 -10.53 -28.44
C ASP A 322 0.97 -10.41 -28.08
N PRO A 323 0.14 -9.79 -28.94
CA PRO A 323 -1.27 -9.55 -28.64
C PRO A 323 -2.16 -10.80 -28.79
N TYR A 324 -1.65 -11.98 -29.16
CA TYR A 324 -2.42 -13.18 -29.49
C TYR A 324 -3.57 -13.55 -28.52
N ASN A 325 -3.40 -13.31 -27.21
CA ASN A 325 -4.41 -13.62 -26.20
C ASN A 325 -5.48 -12.53 -26.01
N SER A 326 -5.34 -11.40 -26.68
CA SER A 326 -6.20 -10.22 -26.54
C SER A 326 -6.90 -9.81 -27.84
N ILE A 327 -6.51 -10.38 -28.98
CA ILE A 327 -7.14 -10.13 -30.29
C ILE A 327 -7.43 -11.43 -31.05
N PRO A 328 -8.40 -11.45 -31.98
CA PRO A 328 -8.70 -12.62 -32.81
C PRO A 328 -7.55 -13.07 -33.70
N ALA A 329 -7.48 -14.39 -33.93
CA ALA A 329 -6.60 -15.06 -34.89
C ALA A 329 -7.35 -15.62 -36.12
N ILE A 330 -8.68 -15.48 -36.17
CA ILE A 330 -9.53 -15.84 -37.32
C ILE A 330 -10.14 -14.60 -37.97
N PRO A 331 -10.34 -14.60 -39.31
CA PRO A 331 -10.93 -13.47 -40.00
C PRO A 331 -12.39 -13.28 -39.62
N SER A 332 -12.80 -12.02 -39.49
CA SER A 332 -14.19 -11.64 -39.30
C SER A 332 -14.56 -10.38 -40.10
N LEU A 333 -15.82 -10.31 -40.53
CA LEU A 333 -16.39 -9.16 -41.24
C LEU A 333 -17.79 -8.80 -40.73
N PRO A 334 -18.11 -7.51 -40.60
CA PRO A 334 -19.48 -7.04 -40.48
C PRO A 334 -20.14 -6.96 -41.85
N ILE A 335 -21.43 -7.28 -41.95
CA ILE A 335 -22.22 -7.11 -43.17
C ILE A 335 -23.60 -6.57 -42.88
N SER A 336 -24.25 -6.04 -43.91
CA SER A 336 -25.62 -5.54 -43.82
C SER A 336 -26.65 -6.68 -43.80
N TYR A 337 -27.84 -6.42 -43.27
CA TYR A 337 -28.89 -7.43 -43.33
C TYR A 337 -29.39 -7.67 -44.77
N LYS A 338 -29.27 -6.69 -45.68
CA LYS A 338 -29.49 -6.87 -47.12
C LYS A 338 -28.57 -7.95 -47.70
N GLU A 339 -27.31 -7.98 -47.29
CA GLU A 339 -26.29 -8.89 -47.82
C GLU A 339 -26.29 -10.27 -47.17
N VAL A 340 -26.77 -10.40 -45.93
CA VAL A 340 -26.88 -11.71 -45.28
C VAL A 340 -28.07 -12.53 -45.81
N LEU A 341 -29.07 -11.89 -46.43
CA LEU A 341 -30.29 -12.55 -46.89
C LEU A 341 -30.04 -13.74 -47.84
N PRO A 342 -29.21 -13.63 -48.92
CA PRO A 342 -28.92 -14.77 -49.79
C PRO A 342 -28.20 -15.91 -49.05
N ILE A 343 -27.36 -15.57 -48.08
CA ILE A 343 -26.58 -16.52 -47.27
C ILE A 343 -27.50 -17.32 -46.34
N LEU A 344 -28.42 -16.66 -45.64
CA LEU A 344 -29.40 -17.33 -44.77
C LEU A 344 -30.44 -18.11 -45.57
N LYS A 345 -30.90 -17.60 -46.71
CA LYS A 345 -31.83 -18.32 -47.60
C LYS A 345 -31.22 -19.61 -48.14
N ALA A 346 -29.91 -19.62 -48.40
CA ALA A 346 -29.20 -20.83 -48.81
C ALA A 346 -29.07 -21.88 -47.69
N LEU A 347 -29.36 -21.54 -46.42
CA LEU A 347 -29.51 -22.50 -45.33
C LEU A 347 -30.93 -23.05 -45.18
N ASN A 348 -31.95 -22.45 -45.81
CA ASN A 348 -33.33 -22.90 -45.65
C ASN A 348 -33.47 -24.40 -45.98
N GLY A 349 -34.07 -25.16 -45.06
CA GLY A 349 -34.22 -26.61 -45.17
C GLY A 349 -32.97 -27.44 -44.85
N HIS A 350 -31.88 -26.84 -44.38
CA HIS A 350 -30.63 -27.53 -44.03
C HIS A 350 -30.28 -27.42 -42.54
N GLY A 351 -30.10 -28.56 -41.87
CA GLY A 351 -29.88 -28.60 -40.43
C GLY A 351 -31.15 -28.27 -39.62
N PRO A 352 -31.06 -28.31 -38.28
CA PRO A 352 -32.20 -28.03 -37.42
C PRO A 352 -32.67 -26.58 -37.54
N LYS A 353 -33.95 -26.33 -37.24
CA LYS A 353 -34.51 -24.98 -37.23
C LYS A 353 -34.20 -24.30 -35.89
N ALA A 354 -33.96 -23.00 -35.89
CA ALA A 354 -33.82 -22.24 -34.64
C ALA A 354 -35.06 -22.38 -33.73
N SER A 355 -36.25 -22.58 -34.31
CA SER A 355 -37.49 -22.85 -33.55
C SER A 355 -37.53 -24.21 -32.83
N GLU A 356 -36.62 -25.13 -33.17
CA GLU A 356 -36.49 -26.44 -32.49
C GLU A 356 -35.63 -26.34 -31.21
N PHE A 357 -34.98 -25.19 -31.00
CA PHE A 357 -34.23 -24.85 -29.79
C PHE A 357 -35.14 -24.10 -28.80
N GLY A 358 -34.58 -23.72 -27.64
CA GLY A 358 -35.30 -22.96 -26.61
C GLY A 358 -35.79 -21.59 -27.09
N GLU A 359 -36.63 -20.93 -26.28
CA GLU A 359 -37.24 -19.61 -26.60
C GLU A 359 -36.20 -18.55 -27.03
N TRP A 360 -34.98 -18.60 -26.50
CA TRP A 360 -33.87 -17.70 -26.87
C TRP A 360 -33.47 -17.77 -28.36
N TRP A 361 -33.67 -18.91 -29.01
CA TRP A 361 -33.41 -19.10 -30.43
C TRP A 361 -34.61 -18.74 -31.31
N GLN A 362 -35.80 -18.59 -30.71
CA GLN A 362 -37.02 -18.27 -31.43
C GLN A 362 -37.04 -16.78 -31.77
N GLY A 363 -37.31 -16.45 -33.04
CA GLY A 363 -37.44 -15.08 -33.53
C GLY A 363 -36.69 -14.83 -34.84
N GLY A 364 -36.31 -13.57 -35.05
CA GLY A 364 -35.60 -13.09 -36.23
C GLY A 364 -36.45 -12.17 -37.12
N GLY A 365 -35.92 -10.98 -37.41
CA GLY A 365 -36.59 -9.90 -38.14
C GLY A 365 -36.56 -10.04 -39.67
N LEU A 366 -36.07 -11.17 -40.20
CA LEU A 366 -35.97 -11.42 -41.65
C LEU A 366 -36.93 -12.51 -42.15
N SER A 367 -37.81 -13.02 -41.29
CA SER A 367 -38.77 -14.07 -41.66
C SER A 367 -39.70 -13.62 -42.80
N HIS A 368 -40.19 -12.38 -42.76
CA HIS A 368 -41.02 -11.78 -43.80
C HIS A 368 -40.27 -11.60 -45.15
N LYS A 369 -38.94 -11.66 -45.17
CA LYS A 369 -38.10 -11.64 -46.38
C LYS A 369 -37.74 -13.04 -46.87
N GLY A 370 -38.27 -14.11 -46.27
CA GLY A 370 -38.11 -15.51 -46.70
C GLY A 370 -36.95 -16.28 -46.06
N VAL A 371 -36.49 -15.86 -44.88
CA VAL A 371 -35.48 -16.58 -44.09
C VAL A 371 -36.18 -17.52 -43.10
N GLU A 372 -35.80 -18.80 -43.06
CA GLU A 372 -36.36 -19.78 -42.12
C GLU A 372 -35.51 -19.97 -40.84
N TYR A 373 -34.35 -19.30 -40.75
CA TYR A 373 -33.38 -19.42 -39.65
C TYR A 373 -32.99 -20.88 -39.34
N ASN A 374 -32.70 -21.63 -40.39
CA ASN A 374 -32.04 -22.93 -40.29
C ASN A 374 -30.58 -22.78 -39.85
N ILE A 375 -30.11 -23.66 -38.97
CA ILE A 375 -28.78 -23.59 -38.34
C ILE A 375 -27.67 -24.08 -39.27
N GLY A 376 -27.96 -25.05 -40.16
CA GLY A 376 -26.94 -25.73 -40.94
C GLY A 376 -26.28 -26.90 -40.21
N PRO A 377 -25.08 -27.36 -40.63
CA PRO A 377 -24.21 -26.72 -41.63
C PRO A 377 -24.83 -26.65 -43.03
N SER A 378 -24.38 -25.70 -43.84
CA SER A 378 -24.74 -25.64 -45.27
C SER A 378 -24.39 -26.95 -46.01
N PRO A 379 -25.00 -27.26 -47.16
CA PRO A 379 -24.58 -28.39 -47.99
C PRO A 379 -23.09 -28.32 -48.38
N LYS A 380 -22.44 -29.47 -48.63
CA LYS A 380 -20.99 -29.51 -48.96
C LYS A 380 -20.63 -28.77 -50.25
N ASP A 381 -21.59 -28.67 -51.17
CA ASP A 381 -21.46 -27.90 -52.41
C ASP A 381 -21.75 -26.42 -52.23
N VAL A 382 -22.31 -25.98 -51.10
CA VAL A 382 -22.65 -24.57 -50.82
C VAL A 382 -21.72 -24.04 -49.73
N VAL A 383 -20.73 -23.23 -50.11
CA VAL A 383 -19.69 -22.73 -49.21
C VAL A 383 -19.56 -21.21 -49.32
N ILE A 384 -19.04 -20.58 -48.28
CA ILE A 384 -18.70 -19.16 -48.29
C ILE A 384 -17.20 -19.01 -48.44
N ASN A 385 -16.77 -18.11 -49.33
CA ASN A 385 -15.42 -17.56 -49.32
C ASN A 385 -15.42 -16.25 -48.52
N LEU A 386 -14.69 -16.25 -47.41
CA LEU A 386 -14.43 -15.09 -46.57
C LEU A 386 -12.95 -14.73 -46.72
N TYR A 387 -12.70 -13.62 -47.39
CA TYR A 387 -11.37 -13.03 -47.55
C TYR A 387 -11.33 -11.70 -46.81
N ASN A 388 -10.33 -11.55 -45.95
CA ASN A 388 -10.09 -10.35 -45.18
C ASN A 388 -8.59 -10.10 -45.10
N GLN A 389 -8.13 -8.93 -45.55
CA GLN A 389 -6.74 -8.51 -45.49
C GLN A 389 -6.67 -7.17 -44.76
N GLN A 390 -5.89 -7.15 -43.69
CA GLN A 390 -5.78 -6.03 -42.75
C GLN A 390 -4.33 -5.55 -42.69
N GLU A 391 -4.11 -4.25 -42.66
CA GLU A 391 -2.81 -3.62 -42.42
C GLU A 391 -2.67 -3.34 -40.92
N TYR A 392 -1.81 -4.08 -40.22
CA TYR A 392 -1.45 -3.79 -38.83
C TYR A 392 -0.27 -2.82 -38.78
N VAL A 393 -0.42 -1.74 -38.03
CA VAL A 393 0.56 -0.65 -37.92
C VAL A 393 0.59 -0.08 -36.52
N THR A 394 1.76 0.42 -36.10
CA THR A 394 1.87 1.25 -34.90
C THR A 394 1.79 2.72 -35.32
N THR A 395 0.76 3.44 -34.86
CA THR A 395 0.50 4.83 -35.23
C THR A 395 0.17 5.67 -33.99
N PRO A 396 0.57 6.95 -33.93
CA PRO A 396 0.21 7.80 -32.81
C PRO A 396 -1.30 8.05 -32.74
N LEU A 397 -1.85 8.00 -31.53
CA LEU A 397 -3.13 8.60 -31.14
C LEU A 397 -2.90 9.93 -30.43
N TRP A 398 -3.91 10.80 -30.41
CA TRP A 398 -3.83 12.13 -29.82
C TRP A 398 -5.02 12.46 -28.92
N ASP A 399 -4.80 12.35 -27.61
CA ASP A 399 -5.75 12.84 -26.61
C ASP A 399 -5.56 14.33 -26.39
N VAL A 400 -6.66 15.07 -26.27
CA VAL A 400 -6.63 16.50 -25.91
C VAL A 400 -6.93 16.64 -24.43
N ILE A 401 -5.99 17.20 -23.66
CA ILE A 401 -6.10 17.37 -22.22
C ILE A 401 -6.10 18.87 -21.88
N GLY A 402 -7.16 19.35 -21.24
CA GLY A 402 -7.32 20.72 -20.78
C GLY A 402 -7.43 20.80 -19.26
N VAL A 403 -6.66 21.67 -18.61
CA VAL A 403 -6.58 21.75 -17.14
C VAL A 403 -7.02 23.12 -16.63
N VAL A 404 -7.96 23.13 -15.68
CA VAL A 404 -8.31 24.33 -14.89
C VAL A 404 -7.88 24.14 -13.45
N LYS A 405 -6.85 24.89 -13.04
CA LYS A 405 -6.23 24.77 -11.71
C LYS A 405 -7.16 25.27 -10.62
N GLY A 406 -7.54 24.37 -9.71
CA GLY A 406 -8.35 24.69 -8.53
C GLY A 406 -7.54 25.36 -7.42
N HIS A 407 -8.23 25.80 -6.38
CA HIS A 407 -7.60 26.22 -5.12
C HIS A 407 -7.02 25.04 -4.33
N ILE A 408 -7.59 23.85 -4.52
CA ILE A 408 -7.15 22.57 -3.99
C ILE A 408 -6.60 21.76 -5.16
N ALA A 409 -5.27 21.65 -5.24
CA ALA A 409 -4.58 21.05 -6.39
C ALA A 409 -4.52 19.50 -6.32
N ASP A 410 -4.73 18.92 -5.14
CA ASP A 410 -4.69 17.48 -4.89
C ASP A 410 -6.09 16.83 -4.82
N GLU A 411 -7.10 17.55 -5.27
CA GLU A 411 -8.44 17.03 -5.55
C GLU A 411 -8.79 17.41 -7.00
N VAL A 412 -9.03 16.40 -7.83
CA VAL A 412 -9.21 16.54 -9.29
C VAL A 412 -10.52 15.88 -9.70
N ILE A 413 -11.29 16.54 -10.55
CA ILE A 413 -12.44 15.97 -11.25
C ILE A 413 -12.10 15.90 -12.73
N VAL A 414 -12.19 14.71 -13.30
CA VAL A 414 -11.93 14.48 -14.72
C VAL A 414 -13.27 14.35 -15.45
N LEU A 415 -13.44 15.09 -16.54
CA LEU A 415 -14.57 14.99 -17.46
C LEU A 415 -14.03 14.51 -18.80
N GLY A 416 -14.57 13.41 -19.33
CA GLY A 416 -14.06 12.79 -20.55
C GLY A 416 -15.14 12.35 -21.52
N ASN A 417 -14.77 12.33 -22.79
CA ASN A 417 -15.52 11.80 -23.92
C ASN A 417 -14.51 11.47 -25.03
N HIS A 418 -14.68 10.36 -25.73
CA HIS A 418 -13.85 10.09 -26.91
C HIS A 418 -14.33 10.89 -28.13
N ARG A 419 -13.43 11.01 -29.11
CA ARG A 419 -13.64 11.82 -30.32
C ARG A 419 -13.58 10.99 -31.58
N ASP A 420 -12.83 9.90 -31.57
CA ASP A 420 -12.76 9.02 -32.73
C ASP A 420 -14.06 8.27 -32.96
N ALA A 421 -14.40 8.07 -34.24
CA ALA A 421 -15.52 7.25 -34.66
C ALA A 421 -15.08 6.34 -35.82
N TRP A 422 -15.77 5.22 -36.04
CA TRP A 422 -15.45 4.30 -37.15
C TRP A 422 -15.53 4.90 -38.55
N ILE A 423 -16.38 5.91 -38.75
CA ILE A 423 -16.73 6.44 -40.07
C ILE A 423 -16.59 7.97 -40.10
N ALA A 424 -16.54 8.56 -41.30
CA ALA A 424 -16.73 9.99 -41.44
C ALA A 424 -18.22 10.27 -41.11
N GLY A 425 -18.50 10.78 -39.91
CA GLY A 425 -19.84 10.80 -39.27
C GLY A 425 -19.71 10.57 -37.76
N GLY A 426 -20.48 9.66 -37.16
CA GLY A 426 -20.46 9.40 -35.70
C GLY A 426 -21.20 10.48 -34.92
N ALA A 427 -22.39 10.87 -35.38
CA ALA A 427 -23.14 11.99 -34.84
C ALA A 427 -23.70 11.69 -33.44
N GLY A 428 -24.16 10.46 -33.22
CA GLY A 428 -24.45 9.92 -31.91
C GLY A 428 -23.15 9.55 -31.20
N ASP A 429 -22.47 8.54 -31.71
CA ASP A 429 -21.25 7.97 -31.13
C ASP A 429 -19.99 8.44 -31.88
N PRO A 430 -19.10 9.23 -31.25
CA PRO A 430 -19.23 9.88 -29.93
C PRO A 430 -19.60 11.36 -30.00
N ASN A 431 -19.86 11.90 -31.20
CA ASN A 431 -19.77 13.34 -31.38
C ASN A 431 -20.94 14.13 -30.78
N SER A 432 -22.01 13.45 -30.36
CA SER A 432 -23.02 14.06 -29.48
C SER A 432 -22.40 14.42 -28.12
N GLY A 433 -21.55 13.55 -27.56
CA GLY A 433 -20.76 13.79 -26.36
C GLY A 433 -19.67 14.85 -26.59
N SER A 434 -18.95 14.81 -27.71
CA SER A 434 -17.91 15.82 -28.00
C SER A 434 -18.51 17.21 -28.18
N ALA A 435 -19.71 17.31 -28.79
CA ALA A 435 -20.46 18.55 -28.88
C ALA A 435 -20.92 19.05 -27.51
N ALA A 436 -21.43 18.15 -26.65
CA ALA A 436 -21.81 18.48 -25.28
C ALA A 436 -20.61 18.92 -24.44
N LEU A 437 -19.47 18.23 -24.54
CA LEU A 437 -18.23 18.56 -23.82
C LEU A 437 -17.74 19.96 -24.18
N ASN A 438 -17.75 20.34 -25.46
CA ASN A 438 -17.41 21.69 -25.88
C ASN A 438 -18.32 22.75 -25.24
N GLU A 439 -19.63 22.48 -25.12
CA GLU A 439 -20.56 23.39 -24.44
C GLU A 439 -20.38 23.42 -22.91
N VAL A 440 -20.01 22.31 -22.28
CA VAL A 440 -19.61 22.26 -20.86
C VAL A 440 -18.40 23.16 -20.63
N ILE A 441 -17.34 22.99 -21.43
CA ILE A 441 -16.10 23.76 -21.33
C ILE A 441 -16.36 25.24 -21.59
N ARG A 442 -17.17 25.56 -22.61
CA ARG A 442 -17.57 26.94 -22.90
C ARG A 442 -18.34 27.56 -21.73
N SER A 443 -19.22 26.79 -21.07
CA SER A 443 -19.99 27.25 -19.90
C SER A 443 -19.09 27.56 -18.70
N PHE A 444 -18.11 26.71 -18.42
CA PHE A 444 -17.09 27.01 -17.40
C PHE A 444 -16.17 28.17 -17.81
N GLY A 445 -15.86 28.30 -19.10
CA GLY A 445 -15.14 29.44 -19.68
C GLY A 445 -15.85 30.79 -19.40
N GLU A 446 -17.16 30.86 -19.63
CA GLU A 446 -17.96 32.05 -19.31
C GLU A 446 -18.03 32.31 -17.80
N ALA A 447 -18.14 31.28 -16.97
CA ALA A 447 -18.07 31.43 -15.52
C ALA A 447 -16.73 32.02 -15.08
N MET A 448 -15.61 31.55 -15.64
CA MET A 448 -14.27 32.08 -15.35
C MET A 448 -14.10 33.53 -15.81
N LYS A 449 -14.63 33.90 -16.98
CA LYS A 449 -14.67 35.30 -17.44
C LYS A 449 -15.46 36.20 -16.48
N ALA A 450 -16.51 35.67 -15.86
CA ALA A 450 -17.27 36.33 -14.80
C ALA A 450 -16.56 36.33 -13.42
N GLY A 451 -15.34 35.80 -13.33
CA GLY A 451 -14.49 35.86 -12.15
C GLY A 451 -14.49 34.61 -11.28
N TRP A 452 -15.20 33.54 -11.67
CA TRP A 452 -15.18 32.27 -10.95
C TRP A 452 -13.82 31.57 -11.07
N LYS A 453 -13.41 30.92 -9.98
CA LYS A 453 -12.28 30.00 -9.97
C LYS A 453 -12.66 28.75 -9.17
N PRO A 454 -12.44 27.55 -9.72
CA PRO A 454 -12.93 26.34 -9.08
C PRO A 454 -12.20 26.04 -7.77
N LEU A 455 -12.93 25.44 -6.82
CA LEU A 455 -12.33 24.96 -5.58
C LEU A 455 -11.39 23.76 -5.85
N ARG A 456 -11.84 22.76 -6.62
CA ARG A 456 -11.03 21.59 -7.05
C ARG A 456 -10.49 21.78 -8.46
N THR A 457 -9.44 21.04 -8.82
CA THR A 457 -8.91 21.07 -10.18
C THR A 457 -9.83 20.33 -11.14
N ILE A 458 -10.02 20.86 -12.34
CA ILE A 458 -10.81 20.24 -13.40
C ILE A 458 -9.87 19.80 -14.50
N VAL A 459 -10.04 18.58 -14.98
CA VAL A 459 -9.37 18.08 -16.18
C VAL A 459 -10.45 17.71 -17.19
N PHE A 460 -10.38 18.32 -18.37
CA PHE A 460 -11.17 17.94 -19.53
C PHE A 460 -10.32 17.04 -20.42
N ALA A 461 -10.90 15.96 -20.91
CA ALA A 461 -10.22 15.01 -21.78
C ALA A 461 -11.09 14.69 -23.01
N SER A 462 -10.47 14.75 -24.18
CA SER A 462 -11.03 14.29 -25.44
C SER A 462 -10.17 13.12 -25.91
N TRP A 463 -10.67 11.91 -25.69
CA TRP A 463 -9.93 10.66 -25.91
C TRP A 463 -9.91 10.28 -27.40
N ASP A 464 -8.89 9.53 -27.80
CA ASP A 464 -8.72 8.97 -29.13
C ASP A 464 -8.52 7.45 -29.07
N GLY A 465 -9.00 6.73 -30.07
CA GLY A 465 -8.96 5.27 -30.17
C GLY A 465 -9.88 4.52 -29.20
N GLU A 466 -10.93 5.14 -28.67
CA GLU A 466 -11.91 4.43 -27.82
C GLU A 466 -12.53 3.26 -28.59
N GLU A 467 -12.85 3.48 -29.86
CA GLU A 467 -13.62 2.57 -30.70
C GLU A 467 -12.92 1.22 -30.88
N TYR A 468 -11.59 1.26 -30.91
CA TYR A 468 -10.74 0.07 -31.01
C TYR A 468 -10.67 -0.70 -29.69
N GLY A 469 -10.85 -0.06 -28.55
CA GLY A 469 -10.82 -0.72 -27.24
C GLY A 469 -10.31 0.16 -26.11
N LEU A 470 -10.81 1.39 -26.01
CA LEU A 470 -10.51 2.33 -24.93
C LEU A 470 -9.04 2.77 -24.92
N LEU A 471 -8.42 2.92 -26.10
CA LEU A 471 -6.97 3.07 -26.22
C LEU A 471 -6.47 4.33 -25.48
N GLY A 472 -6.80 5.54 -25.94
CA GLY A 472 -6.26 6.78 -25.39
C GLY A 472 -6.50 6.95 -23.88
N SER A 473 -7.74 6.73 -23.43
CA SER A 473 -8.08 6.83 -22.01
C SER A 473 -7.33 5.82 -21.14
N THR A 474 -7.18 4.57 -21.60
CA THR A 474 -6.42 3.54 -20.88
C THR A 474 -4.95 3.92 -20.75
N GLU A 475 -4.31 4.29 -21.85
CA GLU A 475 -2.88 4.66 -21.87
C GLU A 475 -2.61 5.91 -21.01
N TRP A 476 -3.54 6.87 -21.03
CA TRP A 476 -3.45 8.06 -20.18
C TRP A 476 -3.58 7.74 -18.69
N VAL A 477 -4.49 6.83 -18.32
CA VAL A 477 -4.62 6.36 -16.95
C VAL A 477 -3.37 5.59 -16.52
N GLU A 478 -2.83 4.71 -17.36
CA GLU A 478 -1.61 3.96 -17.07
C GLU A 478 -0.39 4.86 -16.88
N GLU A 479 -0.23 5.91 -17.71
CA GLU A 479 0.82 6.92 -17.55
C GLU A 479 0.68 7.69 -16.22
N ASN A 480 -0.55 8.05 -15.86
CA ASN A 480 -0.83 9.00 -14.78
C ASN A 480 -1.29 8.35 -13.47
N LEU A 481 -1.31 7.01 -13.39
CA LEU A 481 -1.81 6.25 -12.24
C LEU A 481 -1.24 6.70 -10.88
N PRO A 482 0.07 6.98 -10.72
CA PRO A 482 0.62 7.43 -9.43
C PRO A 482 0.05 8.75 -8.92
N TRP A 483 -0.42 9.61 -9.83
CA TRP A 483 -1.07 10.87 -9.51
C TRP A 483 -2.59 10.69 -9.35
N LEU A 484 -3.24 10.00 -10.30
CA LEU A 484 -4.69 9.75 -10.27
C LEU A 484 -5.11 8.99 -9.01
N SER A 485 -4.33 7.99 -8.59
CA SER A 485 -4.57 7.21 -7.37
C SER A 485 -4.55 8.05 -6.08
N LYS A 486 -4.03 9.29 -6.10
CA LYS A 486 -4.02 10.19 -4.93
C LYS A 486 -4.99 11.36 -5.07
N ALA A 487 -5.07 11.93 -6.28
CA ALA A 487 -5.73 13.20 -6.51
C ALA A 487 -7.13 13.08 -7.13
N ASN A 488 -7.39 12.05 -7.94
CA ASN A 488 -8.64 11.96 -8.69
C ASN A 488 -9.83 11.61 -7.77
N VAL A 489 -10.81 12.49 -7.69
CA VAL A 489 -12.02 12.30 -6.89
C VAL A 489 -13.05 11.49 -7.66
N ALA A 490 -13.31 11.88 -8.91
CA ALA A 490 -14.30 11.23 -9.77
C ALA A 490 -13.97 11.42 -11.25
N TYR A 491 -14.37 10.45 -12.07
CA TYR A 491 -14.39 10.54 -13.53
C TYR A 491 -15.83 10.62 -14.04
N LEU A 492 -16.16 11.67 -14.78
CA LEU A 492 -17.50 11.91 -15.33
C LEU A 492 -17.44 11.72 -16.84
N ASN A 493 -17.90 10.56 -17.29
CA ASN A 493 -17.99 10.20 -18.70
C ASN A 493 -19.33 10.66 -19.28
N VAL A 494 -19.30 11.18 -20.50
CA VAL A 494 -20.48 11.23 -21.37
C VAL A 494 -19.98 10.86 -22.75
N ASP A 495 -20.17 9.60 -23.09
CA ASP A 495 -19.85 9.06 -24.41
C ASP A 495 -20.86 9.56 -25.45
N VAL A 496 -22.04 8.95 -25.46
CA VAL A 496 -23.17 9.39 -26.28
C VAL A 496 -24.05 10.31 -25.45
N ALA A 497 -24.01 11.61 -25.71
CA ALA A 497 -24.89 12.55 -25.02
C ALA A 497 -26.37 12.32 -25.38
N THR A 498 -26.65 11.99 -26.65
CA THR A 498 -27.97 11.58 -27.12
C THR A 498 -27.90 10.81 -28.44
N ALA A 499 -28.69 9.76 -28.54
CA ALA A 499 -29.08 9.05 -29.76
C ALA A 499 -30.58 8.68 -29.72
N GLY A 500 -31.35 9.36 -28.86
CA GLY A 500 -32.75 9.06 -28.56
C GLY A 500 -33.25 9.84 -27.34
N THR A 501 -34.34 9.38 -26.74
CA THR A 501 -35.12 10.10 -25.72
C THR A 501 -35.07 9.46 -24.33
N SER A 502 -34.48 8.27 -24.17
CA SER A 502 -34.44 7.49 -22.92
C SER A 502 -33.21 7.85 -22.08
N PHE A 503 -33.38 8.42 -20.88
CA PHE A 503 -32.24 8.74 -20.01
C PHE A 503 -31.70 7.49 -19.30
N GLU A 504 -30.42 7.17 -19.54
CA GLU A 504 -29.79 5.93 -19.10
C GLU A 504 -28.49 6.19 -18.33
N PRO A 505 -28.55 6.44 -17.01
CA PRO A 505 -27.37 6.65 -16.19
C PRO A 505 -26.79 5.33 -15.66
N ARG A 506 -25.46 5.26 -15.65
CA ARG A 506 -24.64 4.21 -15.05
C ARG A 506 -23.66 4.87 -14.10
N ALA A 507 -23.49 4.36 -12.88
CA ALA A 507 -22.55 4.97 -11.94
C ALA A 507 -22.07 4.03 -10.86
N ALA A 508 -20.89 4.31 -10.32
CA ALA A 508 -20.51 3.84 -8.99
C ALA A 508 -21.52 4.37 -7.96
N PRO A 509 -22.00 3.54 -7.01
CA PRO A 509 -23.05 3.95 -6.08
C PRO A 509 -22.76 5.23 -5.27
N LEU A 510 -21.48 5.58 -5.06
CA LEU A 510 -21.06 6.82 -4.41
C LEU A 510 -21.63 8.08 -5.09
N LEU A 511 -21.90 8.01 -6.40
CA LEU A 511 -22.35 9.12 -7.24
C LEU A 511 -23.87 9.16 -7.47
N ASN A 512 -24.62 8.16 -6.98
CA ASN A 512 -26.06 8.05 -7.21
C ASN A 512 -26.82 9.31 -6.78
N GLN A 513 -26.50 9.82 -5.60
CA GLN A 513 -27.14 11.02 -5.06
C GLN A 513 -26.90 12.26 -5.92
N VAL A 514 -25.70 12.40 -6.51
CA VAL A 514 -25.39 13.50 -7.43
C VAL A 514 -26.31 13.46 -8.63
N ILE A 515 -26.51 12.27 -9.22
CA ILE A 515 -27.39 12.07 -10.39
C ILE A 515 -28.84 12.42 -10.04
N TYR A 516 -29.35 11.94 -8.91
CA TYR A 516 -30.72 12.26 -8.46
C TYR A 516 -30.95 13.75 -8.25
N GLU A 517 -29.95 14.46 -7.73
CA GLU A 517 -30.06 15.89 -7.47
C GLU A 517 -29.99 16.71 -8.76
N VAL A 518 -29.04 16.42 -9.66
CA VAL A 518 -28.91 17.20 -10.91
C VAL A 518 -30.07 16.96 -11.87
N THR A 519 -30.59 15.73 -11.93
CA THR A 519 -31.78 15.41 -12.74
C THR A 519 -33.03 16.14 -12.24
N GLY A 520 -33.09 16.49 -10.95
CA GLY A 520 -34.16 17.31 -10.37
C GLY A 520 -34.02 18.81 -10.59
N LEU A 521 -32.90 19.28 -11.18
CA LEU A 521 -32.66 20.69 -11.47
C LEU A 521 -32.84 21.05 -12.95
N VAL A 522 -32.79 20.05 -13.84
CA VAL A 522 -32.85 20.25 -15.30
C VAL A 522 -34.22 19.83 -15.83
N GLN A 523 -34.83 20.69 -16.63
CA GLN A 523 -36.08 20.41 -17.32
C GLN A 523 -35.89 19.32 -18.36
N SER A 524 -36.83 18.37 -18.44
CA SER A 524 -36.82 17.34 -19.48
C SER A 524 -37.24 17.96 -20.83
N PRO A 525 -36.70 17.54 -21.99
CA PRO A 525 -37.28 17.86 -23.29
C PRO A 525 -38.62 17.16 -23.53
N ASN A 526 -38.82 15.96 -22.97
CA ASN A 526 -40.02 15.15 -23.16
C ASN A 526 -41.07 15.40 -22.07
N GLN A 527 -41.51 16.65 -21.91
CA GLN A 527 -42.48 17.00 -20.87
C GLN A 527 -43.90 16.60 -21.29
N THR A 528 -44.56 15.80 -20.44
CA THR A 528 -46.01 15.58 -20.53
C THR A 528 -46.80 16.70 -19.87
N VAL A 529 -46.22 17.34 -18.85
CA VAL A 529 -46.76 18.49 -18.12
C VAL A 529 -45.70 19.59 -18.07
N PRO A 530 -46.04 20.86 -18.37
CA PRO A 530 -45.08 21.96 -18.32
C PRO A 530 -44.39 22.06 -16.95
N GLY A 531 -43.05 22.09 -16.97
CA GLY A 531 -42.20 22.21 -15.79
C GLY A 531 -41.62 20.89 -15.28
N GLN A 532 -41.90 19.74 -15.91
CA GLN A 532 -41.30 18.46 -15.54
C GLN A 532 -39.78 18.44 -15.73
N THR A 533 -39.09 17.92 -14.72
CA THR A 533 -37.64 17.70 -14.74
C THR A 533 -37.29 16.35 -15.33
N VAL A 534 -36.01 16.13 -15.65
CA VAL A 534 -35.52 14.80 -16.06
C VAL A 534 -35.83 13.76 -14.99
N ARG A 535 -35.74 14.14 -13.70
CA ARG A 535 -36.07 13.28 -12.57
C ARG A 535 -37.54 12.85 -12.53
N ASP A 536 -38.46 13.70 -12.99
CA ASP A 536 -39.90 13.41 -12.97
C ASP A 536 -40.32 12.42 -14.07
N VAL A 537 -39.56 12.37 -15.18
CA VAL A 537 -39.87 11.54 -16.35
C VAL A 537 -39.10 10.21 -16.34
N TRP A 538 -37.89 10.20 -15.77
CA TRP A 538 -37.04 9.02 -15.69
C TRP A 538 -37.50 8.02 -14.62
N SER A 539 -37.26 6.72 -14.86
CA SER A 539 -37.61 5.60 -13.96
C SER A 539 -36.91 5.64 -12.59
N GLY A 540 -35.85 6.45 -12.47
CA GLY A 540 -35.04 6.57 -11.27
C GLY A 540 -34.06 5.41 -11.03
N GLN A 541 -33.91 4.51 -12.00
CA GLN A 541 -32.98 3.37 -11.91
C GLN A 541 -31.61 3.71 -12.50
N ILE A 542 -30.57 3.55 -11.70
CA ILE A 542 -29.17 3.71 -12.10
C ILE A 542 -28.57 2.32 -12.30
N ALA A 543 -28.00 2.06 -13.47
CA ALA A 543 -27.37 0.79 -13.78
C ALA A 543 -25.93 0.71 -13.21
N THR A 544 -25.43 -0.51 -13.04
CA THR A 544 -24.05 -0.76 -12.63
C THR A 544 -23.08 -0.45 -13.75
N MET A 545 -21.91 0.03 -13.39
CA MET A 545 -20.80 0.22 -14.32
C MET A 545 -20.24 -1.14 -14.73
N GLY A 546 -19.93 -1.26 -16.02
CA GLY A 546 -19.25 -2.43 -16.60
C GLY A 546 -18.01 -1.98 -17.34
N SER A 547 -18.00 -2.25 -18.64
CA SER A 547 -17.02 -1.66 -19.56
C SER A 547 -17.77 -1.04 -20.76
N GLY A 548 -17.05 -0.68 -21.81
CA GLY A 548 -17.62 -0.17 -23.06
C GLY A 548 -17.67 1.33 -23.20
N SER A 549 -16.92 2.05 -22.36
CA SER A 549 -16.46 3.40 -22.64
C SER A 549 -15.24 3.70 -21.75
N ASP A 550 -14.70 4.91 -21.87
CA ASP A 550 -13.42 5.35 -21.30
C ASP A 550 -13.34 5.27 -19.77
N PHE A 551 -14.49 5.19 -19.06
CA PHE A 551 -14.52 5.05 -17.61
C PHE A 551 -13.88 3.74 -17.10
N THR A 552 -13.73 2.73 -17.96
CA THR A 552 -13.23 1.39 -17.57
C THR A 552 -11.87 1.47 -16.87
N ALA A 553 -10.91 2.22 -17.44
CA ALA A 553 -9.58 2.36 -16.83
C ALA A 553 -9.60 3.16 -15.52
N PHE A 554 -10.49 4.16 -15.41
CA PHE A 554 -10.66 4.93 -14.19
C PHE A 554 -11.22 4.07 -13.05
N GLN A 555 -12.26 3.27 -13.32
CA GLN A 555 -12.94 2.48 -12.30
C GLN A 555 -12.21 1.17 -11.99
N ASP A 556 -11.94 0.35 -13.01
CA ASP A 556 -11.52 -1.04 -12.81
C ASP A 556 -10.01 -1.17 -12.56
N PHE A 557 -9.21 -0.22 -13.05
CA PHE A 557 -7.75 -0.21 -12.89
C PHE A 557 -7.28 0.80 -11.84
N ALA A 558 -7.78 2.05 -11.88
CA ALA A 558 -7.35 3.11 -10.98
C ALA A 558 -8.19 3.25 -9.69
N GLY A 559 -9.35 2.61 -9.60
CA GLY A 559 -10.24 2.67 -8.43
C GLY A 559 -10.80 4.08 -8.20
N VAL A 560 -11.23 4.75 -9.27
CA VAL A 560 -11.85 6.07 -9.23
C VAL A 560 -13.35 5.92 -9.45
N ALA A 561 -14.14 6.49 -8.54
CA ALA A 561 -15.60 6.52 -8.68
C ALA A 561 -15.99 7.20 -9.99
N SER A 562 -16.68 6.46 -10.85
CA SER A 562 -17.00 6.91 -12.20
C SER A 562 -18.51 6.92 -12.45
N LEU A 563 -18.95 7.79 -13.35
CA LEU A 563 -20.31 7.77 -13.89
C LEU A 563 -20.28 7.94 -15.40
N ASP A 564 -21.36 7.49 -16.03
CA ASP A 564 -21.66 7.65 -17.44
C ASP A 564 -23.18 7.87 -17.60
N PHE A 565 -23.60 8.81 -18.44
CA PHE A 565 -25.01 8.98 -18.75
C PHE A 565 -25.21 9.62 -20.12
N GLY A 566 -26.38 9.36 -20.70
CA GLY A 566 -26.83 9.97 -21.94
C GLY A 566 -28.30 9.67 -22.19
N PHE A 567 -28.82 10.16 -23.32
CA PHE A 567 -30.14 9.75 -23.80
C PHE A 567 -30.00 8.68 -24.88
N GLY A 568 -30.25 7.42 -24.52
CA GLY A 568 -30.31 6.29 -25.42
C GLY A 568 -31.64 6.19 -26.17
N ARG A 569 -31.72 5.17 -27.03
CA ARG A 569 -32.91 4.88 -27.84
C ARG A 569 -34.06 4.36 -26.97
N GLY A 570 -35.17 5.08 -26.95
CA GLY A 570 -36.44 4.62 -26.38
C GLY A 570 -37.21 3.67 -27.31
N ALA A 571 -38.23 2.99 -26.79
CA ALA A 571 -38.99 1.97 -27.52
C ALA A 571 -39.66 2.46 -28.82
N ASN A 572 -40.03 3.75 -28.87
CA ASN A 572 -40.70 4.36 -30.03
C ASN A 572 -39.78 5.29 -30.82
N ASP A 573 -38.50 5.37 -30.47
CA ASP A 573 -37.56 6.24 -31.15
C ASP A 573 -37.12 5.63 -32.48
N PRO A 574 -36.75 6.47 -33.47
CA PRO A 574 -36.13 6.02 -34.70
C PRO A 574 -34.94 5.09 -34.43
N VAL A 575 -34.70 4.15 -35.36
CA VAL A 575 -33.56 3.25 -35.23
C VAL A 575 -32.28 4.07 -35.33
N TYR A 576 -31.39 3.86 -34.35
CA TYR A 576 -30.05 4.41 -34.31
C TYR A 576 -29.09 3.48 -35.08
N HIS A 577 -28.46 4.02 -36.13
CA HIS A 577 -27.53 3.29 -37.00
C HIS A 577 -26.11 3.28 -36.44
N TYR A 578 -25.97 2.75 -35.22
CA TYR A 578 -24.72 2.65 -34.49
C TYR A 578 -23.55 2.07 -35.34
N HIS A 579 -22.43 2.79 -35.38
CA HIS A 579 -21.20 2.49 -36.15
C HIS A 579 -21.37 2.30 -37.66
N SER A 580 -22.48 2.78 -38.23
CA SER A 580 -22.75 2.78 -39.66
C SER A 580 -22.52 4.18 -40.23
N ASN A 581 -22.29 4.28 -41.54
CA ASN A 581 -22.23 5.57 -42.25
C ASN A 581 -23.51 6.42 -42.07
N TYR A 582 -24.61 5.81 -41.63
CA TYR A 582 -25.88 6.47 -41.34
C TYR A 582 -25.98 7.00 -39.90
N ASP A 583 -25.00 6.75 -39.04
CA ASP A 583 -24.77 7.60 -37.86
C ASP A 583 -24.20 8.94 -38.32
N SER A 584 -25.06 9.74 -38.91
CA SER A 584 -24.70 10.94 -39.64
C SER A 584 -25.34 12.17 -39.02
N PHE A 585 -24.78 13.33 -39.38
CA PHE A 585 -25.37 14.61 -39.00
C PHE A 585 -26.81 14.74 -39.51
N ALA A 586 -27.08 14.25 -40.73
CA ALA A 586 -28.41 14.28 -41.34
C ALA A 586 -29.42 13.42 -40.54
N TRP A 587 -29.02 12.22 -40.09
CA TRP A 587 -29.86 11.41 -39.22
C TRP A 587 -30.10 12.09 -37.87
N MET A 588 -29.07 12.67 -37.26
CA MET A 588 -29.19 13.35 -35.97
C MET A 588 -30.15 14.55 -36.07
N GLU A 589 -30.01 15.38 -37.11
CA GLU A 589 -30.86 16.55 -37.32
C GLU A 589 -32.31 16.17 -37.66
N LYS A 590 -32.52 15.06 -38.38
CA LYS A 590 -33.86 14.66 -38.83
C LYS A 590 -34.60 13.78 -37.82
N TYR A 591 -33.89 12.92 -37.10
CA TYR A 591 -34.48 11.86 -36.28
C TYR A 591 -33.93 11.83 -34.85
N GLY A 592 -32.61 11.92 -34.66
CA GLY A 592 -31.96 11.76 -33.34
C GLY A 592 -32.34 12.85 -32.32
N ASP A 593 -32.12 14.12 -32.65
CA ASP A 593 -32.42 15.27 -31.78
C ASP A 593 -32.78 16.51 -32.62
N LYS A 594 -34.00 16.52 -33.17
CA LYS A 594 -34.49 17.54 -34.13
C LYS A 594 -34.29 18.99 -33.68
N ASN A 595 -34.43 19.26 -32.39
CA ASN A 595 -34.31 20.61 -31.81
C ASN A 595 -32.99 20.82 -31.06
N TRP A 596 -32.12 19.82 -31.01
CA TRP A 596 -30.89 19.82 -30.21
C TRP A 596 -31.14 20.03 -28.71
N GLU A 597 -32.31 19.64 -28.22
CA GLU A 597 -32.74 19.86 -26.83
C GLU A 597 -32.16 18.80 -25.89
N TYR A 598 -31.98 17.57 -26.37
CA TYR A 598 -31.39 16.48 -25.59
C TYR A 598 -29.89 16.67 -25.40
N HIS A 599 -29.17 17.12 -26.45
CA HIS A 599 -27.76 17.53 -26.32
C HIS A 599 -27.57 18.56 -25.21
N ILE A 600 -28.44 19.58 -25.19
CA ILE A 600 -28.37 20.67 -24.21
C ILE A 600 -28.79 20.21 -22.82
N THR A 601 -29.76 19.31 -22.73
CA THR A 601 -30.15 18.69 -21.46
C THR A 601 -29.00 17.90 -20.85
N THR A 602 -28.34 17.04 -21.63
CA THR A 602 -27.16 16.29 -21.18
C THR A 602 -26.01 17.22 -20.80
N THR A 603 -25.74 18.26 -21.60
CA THR A 603 -24.73 19.29 -21.29
C THR A 603 -24.98 19.93 -19.92
N LYS A 604 -26.23 20.30 -19.63
CA LYS A 604 -26.62 20.90 -18.34
C LYS A 604 -26.44 19.93 -17.19
N LEU A 605 -26.86 18.67 -17.36
CA LEU A 605 -26.67 17.62 -16.35
C LEU A 605 -25.19 17.42 -16.04
N TRP A 606 -24.34 17.35 -17.07
CA TRP A 606 -22.90 17.15 -16.95
C TRP A 606 -22.20 18.32 -16.28
N ALA A 607 -22.49 19.54 -16.71
CA ALA A 607 -21.93 20.75 -16.10
C ALA A 607 -22.35 20.90 -14.63
N LEU A 608 -23.61 20.60 -14.29
CA LEU A 608 -24.09 20.69 -12.91
C LEU A 608 -23.54 19.59 -12.01
N ALA A 609 -23.41 18.35 -12.51
CA ALA A 609 -22.78 17.25 -11.78
C ALA A 609 -21.32 17.58 -11.45
N ALA A 610 -20.58 18.08 -12.44
CA ALA A 610 -19.23 18.57 -12.24
C ALA A 610 -19.17 19.73 -11.24
N ALA A 611 -19.98 20.78 -11.43
CA ALA A 611 -19.97 21.94 -10.54
C ALA A 611 -20.27 21.57 -9.08
N ARG A 612 -21.18 20.61 -8.84
CA ARG A 612 -21.47 20.11 -7.51
C ARG A 612 -20.26 19.42 -6.89
N LEU A 613 -19.60 18.53 -7.63
CA LEU A 613 -18.39 17.86 -7.15
C LEU A 613 -17.19 18.81 -7.03
N ILE A 614 -17.13 19.89 -7.80
CA ILE A 614 -16.03 20.86 -7.78
C ILE A 614 -16.16 21.82 -6.60
N GLU A 615 -17.36 22.39 -6.36
CA GLU A 615 -17.54 23.50 -5.43
C GLU A 615 -17.92 23.09 -4.00
N THR A 616 -18.50 21.90 -3.79
CA THR A 616 -18.94 21.48 -2.44
C THR A 616 -17.74 21.19 -1.54
N PRO A 617 -17.55 21.88 -0.39
CA PRO A 617 -16.36 21.68 0.44
C PRO A 617 -16.19 20.23 0.93
N VAL A 618 -17.29 19.61 1.37
CA VAL A 618 -17.39 18.15 1.58
C VAL A 618 -17.85 17.53 0.27
N ILE A 619 -17.11 16.53 -0.23
CA ILE A 619 -17.46 15.83 -1.47
C ILE A 619 -18.87 15.24 -1.34
N SER A 620 -19.71 15.46 -2.37
CA SER A 620 -21.11 15.03 -2.39
C SER A 620 -21.27 13.53 -2.71
N PHE A 621 -20.55 12.67 -2.00
CA PHE A 621 -20.66 11.22 -2.10
C PHE A 621 -21.56 10.65 -1.00
N ASN A 622 -22.04 9.43 -1.21
CA ASN A 622 -22.83 8.69 -0.23
C ASN A 622 -22.28 7.27 -0.07
N ALA A 623 -21.62 7.00 1.07
CA ALA A 623 -21.04 5.69 1.34
C ALA A 623 -22.11 4.63 1.66
N THR A 624 -23.24 5.06 2.22
CA THR A 624 -24.38 4.19 2.57
C THR A 624 -24.98 3.56 1.31
N ASP A 625 -25.14 4.34 0.23
CA ASP A 625 -25.63 3.84 -1.06
C ASP A 625 -24.70 2.76 -1.63
N TYR A 626 -23.39 2.87 -1.40
CA TYR A 626 -22.43 1.85 -1.79
C TYR A 626 -22.61 0.56 -1.01
N ALA A 627 -22.75 0.64 0.32
CA ALA A 627 -22.99 -0.54 1.15
C ALA A 627 -24.32 -1.25 0.79
N LEU A 628 -25.38 -0.47 0.51
CA LEU A 628 -26.66 -1.00 0.04
C LEU A 628 -26.53 -1.64 -1.35
N GLY A 629 -25.76 -1.02 -2.25
CA GLY A 629 -25.42 -1.56 -3.57
C GLY A 629 -24.77 -2.94 -3.46
N LEU A 630 -23.71 -3.07 -2.65
CA LEU A 630 -23.02 -4.34 -2.40
C LEU A 630 -23.98 -5.45 -1.94
N GLY A 631 -24.88 -5.14 -0.99
CA GLY A 631 -25.89 -6.10 -0.51
C GLY A 631 -26.89 -6.52 -1.61
N SER A 632 -27.34 -5.57 -2.43
CA SER A 632 -28.21 -5.85 -3.57
C SER A 632 -27.53 -6.74 -4.62
N TYR A 633 -26.26 -6.45 -4.93
CA TYR A 633 -25.47 -7.22 -5.88
C TYR A 633 -25.24 -8.64 -5.39
N LEU A 634 -24.85 -8.82 -4.13
CA LEU A 634 -24.65 -10.14 -3.54
C LEU A 634 -25.95 -10.97 -3.55
N THR A 635 -27.08 -10.34 -3.28
CA THR A 635 -28.39 -11.01 -3.31
C THR A 635 -28.74 -11.53 -4.72
N LYS A 636 -28.34 -10.82 -5.78
CA LYS A 636 -28.53 -11.27 -7.17
C LYS A 636 -27.65 -12.48 -7.53
N ILE A 637 -26.53 -12.68 -6.84
CA ILE A 637 -25.56 -13.76 -7.12
C ILE A 637 -25.88 -15.04 -6.37
N LYS A 638 -26.48 -14.97 -5.18
CA LYS A 638 -26.82 -16.15 -4.36
C LYS A 638 -27.50 -17.29 -5.14
N PRO A 639 -28.47 -17.04 -6.04
CA PRO A 639 -29.10 -18.10 -6.84
C PRO A 639 -28.14 -18.86 -7.78
N THR A 640 -27.00 -18.28 -8.15
CA THR A 640 -25.99 -18.97 -8.97
C THR A 640 -25.31 -20.09 -8.19
N ALA A 641 -25.15 -19.95 -6.87
CA ALA A 641 -24.58 -21.01 -6.03
C ALA A 641 -25.48 -22.25 -5.93
N ASP A 642 -26.79 -22.11 -6.13
CA ASP A 642 -27.73 -23.23 -6.16
C ASP A 642 -27.51 -24.17 -7.36
N ARG A 643 -26.72 -23.72 -8.36
CA ARG A 643 -26.37 -24.50 -9.56
C ARG A 643 -25.08 -25.31 -9.41
N LEU A 644 -24.40 -25.23 -8.26
CA LEU A 644 -23.17 -25.98 -8.01
C LEU A 644 -23.43 -27.50 -7.98
N PRO A 645 -22.45 -28.34 -8.35
CA PRO A 645 -22.57 -29.80 -8.29
C PRO A 645 -22.91 -30.31 -6.87
N GLU A 646 -23.69 -31.40 -6.79
CA GLU A 646 -24.07 -32.02 -5.50
C GLU A 646 -22.84 -32.25 -4.59
N GLY A 647 -22.92 -31.78 -3.33
CA GLY A 647 -21.85 -31.87 -2.34
C GLY A 647 -20.98 -30.62 -2.19
N HIS A 648 -21.14 -29.61 -3.06
CA HIS A 648 -20.46 -28.33 -2.97
C HIS A 648 -21.43 -27.26 -2.44
N HIS A 649 -21.07 -26.59 -1.35
CA HIS A 649 -21.84 -25.49 -0.78
C HIS A 649 -20.92 -24.30 -0.51
N PHE A 650 -21.32 -23.12 -0.98
CA PHE A 650 -20.62 -21.87 -0.71
C PHE A 650 -21.32 -21.11 0.42
N ASP A 651 -20.59 -20.76 1.48
CA ASP A 651 -21.15 -20.00 2.59
C ASP A 651 -20.93 -18.50 2.41
N PHE A 652 -22.03 -17.76 2.19
CA PHE A 652 -22.02 -16.31 2.05
C PHE A 652 -22.00 -15.54 3.38
N SER A 653 -22.11 -16.23 4.52
CA SER A 653 -22.29 -15.59 5.84
C SER A 653 -21.21 -14.57 6.19
N GLY A 654 -19.95 -14.84 5.85
CA GLY A 654 -18.83 -13.92 6.07
C GLY A 654 -18.92 -12.64 5.24
N LEU A 655 -19.39 -12.74 3.99
CA LEU A 655 -19.63 -11.59 3.12
C LEU A 655 -20.85 -10.79 3.58
N ASP A 656 -21.94 -11.47 3.94
CA ASP A 656 -23.14 -10.82 4.49
C ASP A 656 -22.80 -10.02 5.76
N LEU A 657 -22.02 -10.59 6.68
CA LEU A 657 -21.57 -9.90 7.90
C LEU A 657 -20.70 -8.68 7.56
N SER A 658 -19.74 -8.84 6.64
CA SER A 658 -18.84 -7.74 6.24
C SER A 658 -19.60 -6.57 5.60
N ILE A 659 -20.64 -6.86 4.81
CA ILE A 659 -21.50 -5.83 4.20
C ILE A 659 -22.31 -5.11 5.27
N VAL A 660 -22.82 -5.81 6.28
CA VAL A 660 -23.55 -5.20 7.42
C VAL A 660 -22.62 -4.30 8.23
N GLU A 661 -21.40 -4.75 8.56
CA GLU A 661 -20.39 -3.95 9.25
C GLU A 661 -20.02 -2.69 8.44
N PHE A 662 -19.84 -2.84 7.12
CA PHE A 662 -19.57 -1.71 6.24
C PHE A 662 -20.76 -0.74 6.18
N LEU A 663 -22.00 -1.24 6.16
CA LEU A 663 -23.20 -0.40 6.16
C LEU A 663 -23.34 0.43 7.44
N GLU A 664 -23.05 -0.15 8.60
CA GLU A 664 -23.07 0.58 9.88
C GLU A 664 -21.98 1.66 9.95
N ALA A 665 -20.77 1.33 9.51
CA ALA A 665 -19.67 2.27 9.40
C ALA A 665 -19.99 3.40 8.41
N ALA A 666 -20.56 3.07 7.24
CA ALA A 666 -20.94 4.03 6.21
C ALA A 666 -22.03 5.00 6.69
N LYS A 667 -23.08 4.50 7.36
CA LYS A 667 -24.13 5.36 7.96
C LYS A 667 -23.57 6.35 8.96
N THR A 668 -22.69 5.87 9.85
CA THR A 668 -22.06 6.70 10.87
C THR A 668 -21.16 7.77 10.22
N PHE A 669 -20.43 7.38 9.19
CA PHE A 669 -19.56 8.27 8.43
C PHE A 669 -20.34 9.33 7.64
N ASP A 670 -21.38 8.96 6.91
CA ASP A 670 -22.22 9.90 6.16
C ASP A 670 -22.96 10.87 7.11
N ALA A 671 -23.43 10.39 8.27
CA ALA A 671 -24.01 11.26 9.30
C ALA A 671 -23.00 12.29 9.83
N TRP A 672 -21.74 11.88 10.04
CA TRP A 672 -20.66 12.79 10.41
C TRP A 672 -20.34 13.81 9.30
N SER A 673 -20.26 13.37 8.04
CA SER A 673 -20.07 14.24 6.88
C SER A 673 -21.20 15.28 6.73
N ALA A 674 -22.45 14.88 6.98
CA ALA A 674 -23.60 15.77 6.97
C ALA A 674 -23.56 16.83 8.11
N ASP A 675 -23.11 16.44 9.31
CA ASP A 675 -22.87 17.34 10.43
C ASP A 675 -21.74 18.35 10.13
N LEU A 676 -20.66 17.92 9.46
CA LEU A 676 -19.61 18.84 8.98
C LEU A 676 -20.17 19.88 8.00
N ASN A 677 -21.04 19.45 7.07
CA ASN A 677 -21.66 20.36 6.11
C ASN A 677 -22.58 21.38 6.80
N THR A 678 -23.31 20.96 7.84
CA THR A 678 -24.13 21.86 8.67
C THR A 678 -23.26 22.90 9.38
N LYS A 679 -22.14 22.48 9.97
CA LYS A 679 -21.17 23.39 10.65
C LYS A 679 -20.51 24.37 9.70
N LEU A 680 -20.32 24.02 8.43
CA LEU A 680 -19.80 24.93 7.41
C LEU A 680 -20.78 26.07 7.08
N GLY A 681 -22.09 25.83 7.25
CA GLY A 681 -23.13 26.84 7.10
C GLY A 681 -23.21 27.86 8.25
N GLU A 682 -22.64 27.54 9.42
CA GLU A 682 -22.65 28.43 10.59
C GLU A 682 -21.61 29.56 10.46
N LYS A 683 -22.01 30.80 10.77
CA LYS A 683 -21.09 31.95 10.78
C LYS A 683 -20.15 31.89 11.99
N ILE A 684 -18.94 31.35 11.79
CA ILE A 684 -17.88 31.34 12.81
C ILE A 684 -17.25 32.75 12.92
N PRO A 685 -17.25 33.39 14.11
CA PRO A 685 -16.61 34.69 14.31
C PRO A 685 -15.08 34.65 14.06
N TRP A 686 -14.52 35.76 13.57
CA TRP A 686 -13.10 35.85 13.18
C TRP A 686 -12.09 35.51 14.30
N TYR A 687 -12.46 35.77 15.56
CA TYR A 687 -11.62 35.47 16.73
C TYR A 687 -11.56 33.98 17.06
N HIS A 688 -12.42 33.14 16.47
CA HIS A 688 -12.41 31.68 16.59
C HIS A 688 -11.74 30.99 15.38
N TRP A 689 -10.68 31.59 14.84
CA TRP A 689 -9.96 31.09 13.67
C TRP A 689 -9.52 29.61 13.79
N TRP A 690 -9.14 29.16 15.00
CA TRP A 690 -8.76 27.76 15.26
C TRP A 690 -9.91 26.76 15.03
N LYS A 691 -11.17 27.14 15.31
CA LYS A 691 -12.34 26.28 15.03
C LYS A 691 -12.53 26.09 13.53
N LYS A 692 -12.32 27.16 12.76
CA LYS A 692 -12.42 27.14 11.29
C LYS A 692 -11.28 26.33 10.66
N VAL A 693 -10.06 26.40 11.20
CA VAL A 693 -8.94 25.53 10.78
C VAL A 693 -9.21 24.07 11.12
N ARG A 694 -9.70 23.77 12.33
CA ARG A 694 -10.11 22.40 12.70
C ARG A 694 -11.18 21.85 11.77
N LEU A 695 -12.19 22.65 11.44
CA LEU A 695 -13.25 22.26 10.51
C LEU A 695 -12.70 21.95 9.11
N LEU A 696 -11.78 22.78 8.59
CA LEU A 696 -11.09 22.50 7.33
C LEU A 696 -10.40 21.13 7.33
N PHE A 697 -9.67 20.79 8.40
CA PHE A 697 -9.02 19.48 8.50
C PHE A 697 -10.01 18.33 8.59
N GLN A 698 -11.13 18.49 9.32
CA GLN A 698 -12.18 17.47 9.38
C GLN A 698 -12.81 17.22 8.01
N VAL A 699 -13.07 18.28 7.25
CA VAL A 699 -13.56 18.19 5.86
C VAL A 699 -12.55 17.47 4.97
N ARG A 700 -11.25 17.78 5.09
CA ARG A 700 -10.20 17.09 4.34
C ARG A 700 -10.12 15.60 4.66
N ILE A 701 -10.17 15.25 5.95
CA ILE A 701 -10.22 13.84 6.39
C ILE A 701 -11.46 13.13 5.82
N ALA A 702 -12.62 13.79 5.79
CA ALA A 702 -13.82 13.22 5.20
C ALA A 702 -13.65 13.00 3.69
N ASN A 703 -13.12 14.00 2.96
CA ASN A 703 -12.87 13.89 1.52
C ASN A 703 -11.85 12.80 1.18
N ASP A 704 -10.77 12.68 1.96
CA ASP A 704 -9.77 11.63 1.77
C ASP A 704 -10.34 10.23 2.02
N LYS A 705 -11.23 10.08 3.01
CA LYS A 705 -11.99 8.83 3.23
C LYS A 705 -12.93 8.52 2.06
N TYR A 706 -13.71 9.49 1.57
CA TYR A 706 -14.59 9.29 0.42
C TYR A 706 -13.82 8.86 -0.84
N LYS A 707 -12.68 9.51 -1.14
CA LYS A 707 -11.76 9.10 -2.21
C LYS A 707 -11.26 7.67 -2.00
N GLY A 708 -10.96 7.29 -0.75
CA GLY A 708 -10.40 5.99 -0.41
C GLY A 708 -11.35 4.80 -0.59
N ILE A 709 -12.68 5.00 -0.61
CA ILE A 709 -13.66 3.90 -0.64
C ILE A 709 -13.52 3.05 -1.90
N GLU A 710 -13.61 3.65 -3.10
CA GLU A 710 -13.53 2.89 -4.36
C GLU A 710 -12.17 2.17 -4.49
N ARG A 711 -11.09 2.86 -4.11
CA ARG A 711 -9.71 2.34 -4.13
C ARG A 711 -9.52 1.13 -3.21
N ALA A 712 -10.30 1.02 -2.14
CA ALA A 712 -10.20 -0.10 -1.20
C ALA A 712 -10.68 -1.43 -1.82
N PHE A 713 -11.41 -1.37 -2.93
CA PHE A 713 -11.87 -2.55 -3.68
C PHE A 713 -10.88 -2.99 -4.78
N LEU A 714 -9.70 -2.37 -4.89
CA LEU A 714 -8.66 -2.84 -5.80
C LEU A 714 -7.85 -3.98 -5.18
N TYR A 715 -7.89 -5.14 -5.82
CA TYR A 715 -7.01 -6.27 -5.56
C TYR A 715 -5.82 -6.22 -6.52
N GLN A 716 -4.61 -6.02 -5.97
CA GLN A 716 -3.42 -5.71 -6.77
C GLN A 716 -3.01 -6.80 -7.79
N PRO A 717 -3.14 -8.11 -7.49
CA PRO A 717 -2.91 -9.16 -8.49
C PRO A 717 -3.92 -9.17 -9.64
N GLY A 718 -5.09 -8.56 -9.48
CA GLY A 718 -6.16 -8.57 -10.46
C GLY A 718 -7.06 -9.81 -10.39
N LEU A 719 -8.02 -9.89 -11.31
CA LEU A 719 -8.93 -11.03 -11.45
C LEU A 719 -8.24 -12.21 -12.14
N ASP A 720 -8.69 -13.43 -11.87
CA ASP A 720 -8.07 -14.64 -12.41
C ASP A 720 -8.12 -14.68 -13.95
N GLY A 721 -6.95 -14.83 -14.56
CA GLY A 721 -6.79 -14.82 -16.02
C GLY A 721 -7.01 -13.44 -16.66
N ARG A 722 -7.13 -12.38 -15.84
CA ARG A 722 -7.49 -11.01 -16.22
C ARG A 722 -6.84 -9.99 -15.28
N ASP A 723 -5.53 -10.14 -15.08
CA ASP A 723 -4.73 -9.41 -14.09
C ASP A 723 -4.79 -7.87 -14.22
N TRP A 724 -5.17 -7.36 -15.40
CA TRP A 724 -5.39 -5.93 -15.63
C TRP A 724 -6.61 -5.42 -14.85
N PHE A 725 -7.72 -6.17 -14.79
CA PHE A 725 -8.89 -5.78 -14.01
C PHE A 725 -8.63 -6.01 -12.53
N LYS A 726 -8.59 -4.93 -11.73
CA LYS A 726 -8.23 -4.99 -10.30
C LYS A 726 -9.42 -4.84 -9.37
N HIS A 727 -10.53 -4.30 -9.85
CA HIS A 727 -11.68 -4.01 -9.00
C HIS A 727 -12.49 -5.28 -8.68
N VAL A 728 -12.61 -5.61 -7.40
CA VAL A 728 -13.23 -6.89 -6.97
C VAL A 728 -14.76 -6.88 -7.00
N VAL A 729 -15.37 -5.69 -7.10
CA VAL A 729 -16.83 -5.54 -7.11
C VAL A 729 -17.36 -5.35 -8.52
N PHE A 730 -16.58 -4.77 -9.43
CA PHE A 730 -17.01 -4.38 -10.77
C PHE A 730 -15.94 -4.80 -11.77
N ALA A 731 -16.35 -5.46 -12.84
CA ALA A 731 -15.55 -5.64 -14.04
C ALA A 731 -16.51 -5.96 -15.20
N PRO A 732 -16.07 -5.86 -16.46
CA PRO A 732 -16.80 -6.49 -17.56
C PRO A 732 -16.98 -7.99 -17.30
N GLY A 733 -18.17 -8.52 -17.58
CA GLY A 733 -18.38 -9.96 -17.50
C GLY A 733 -17.56 -10.68 -18.56
N ILE A 734 -16.93 -11.80 -18.18
CA ILE A 734 -16.00 -12.54 -19.05
C ILE A 734 -16.60 -12.92 -20.42
N TRP A 735 -17.89 -13.29 -20.46
CA TRP A 735 -18.61 -13.69 -21.68
C TRP A 735 -19.68 -12.68 -22.16
N THR A 736 -19.91 -11.59 -21.43
CA THR A 736 -20.87 -10.53 -21.82
C THR A 736 -20.18 -9.28 -22.40
N GLY A 737 -18.96 -8.98 -21.94
CA GLY A 737 -18.18 -7.83 -22.37
C GLY A 737 -18.66 -6.54 -21.71
N TYR A 738 -19.54 -5.78 -22.35
CA TYR A 738 -19.94 -4.45 -21.88
C TYR A 738 -20.74 -4.45 -20.57
N SER A 739 -21.54 -5.49 -20.35
CA SER A 739 -22.37 -5.58 -19.14
C SER A 739 -21.49 -5.78 -17.90
N GLY A 740 -21.64 -4.88 -16.92
CA GLY A 740 -20.94 -4.97 -15.65
C GLY A 740 -21.33 -6.20 -14.87
N ALA A 741 -20.36 -7.08 -14.63
CA ALA A 741 -20.47 -8.16 -13.68
C ALA A 741 -20.17 -7.61 -12.28
N THR A 742 -21.07 -7.88 -11.33
CA THR A 742 -20.84 -7.56 -9.93
C THR A 742 -20.20 -8.74 -9.23
N TYR A 743 -19.16 -8.51 -8.42
CA TYR A 743 -18.32 -9.56 -7.83
C TYR A 743 -17.79 -10.57 -8.87
N PRO A 744 -17.13 -10.11 -9.94
CA PRO A 744 -16.74 -10.93 -11.08
C PRO A 744 -15.95 -12.18 -10.68
N GLY A 745 -14.94 -12.07 -9.81
CA GLY A 745 -14.14 -13.23 -9.37
C GLY A 745 -14.97 -14.30 -8.63
N LEU A 746 -15.99 -13.89 -7.88
CA LEU A 746 -16.91 -14.82 -7.21
C LEU A 746 -17.86 -15.47 -8.23
N VAL A 747 -18.48 -14.67 -9.09
CA VAL A 747 -19.42 -15.17 -10.12
C VAL A 747 -18.72 -16.15 -11.05
N GLU A 748 -17.53 -15.80 -11.54
CA GLU A 748 -16.74 -16.60 -12.47
C GLU A 748 -16.29 -17.92 -11.84
N SER A 749 -15.88 -17.90 -10.56
CA SER A 749 -15.52 -19.13 -9.84
C SER A 749 -16.73 -20.04 -9.61
N LEU A 750 -17.90 -19.47 -9.28
CA LEU A 750 -19.14 -20.24 -9.11
C LEU A 750 -19.62 -20.84 -10.43
N GLU A 751 -19.56 -20.08 -11.52
CA GLU A 751 -19.93 -20.54 -12.87
C GLU A 751 -18.97 -21.63 -13.39
N ALA A 752 -17.69 -21.54 -13.06
CA ALA A 752 -16.68 -22.55 -13.38
C ALA A 752 -16.79 -23.81 -12.48
N GLY A 753 -17.57 -23.76 -11.40
CA GLY A 753 -17.65 -24.84 -10.40
C GLY A 753 -16.41 -24.97 -9.52
N ASP A 754 -15.52 -23.97 -9.51
CA ASP A 754 -14.29 -23.97 -8.71
C ASP A 754 -14.52 -23.28 -7.36
N VAL A 755 -15.07 -24.05 -6.42
CA VAL A 755 -15.43 -23.55 -5.07
C VAL A 755 -14.19 -23.30 -4.21
N GLU A 756 -13.04 -23.92 -4.52
CA GLU A 756 -11.79 -23.63 -3.80
C GLU A 756 -11.21 -22.27 -4.23
N ASN A 757 -11.31 -21.92 -5.52
CA ASN A 757 -10.96 -20.58 -6.00
C ASN A 757 -11.91 -19.49 -5.44
N ALA A 758 -13.19 -19.82 -5.23
CA ALA A 758 -14.16 -18.92 -4.59
C ALA A 758 -13.91 -18.68 -3.09
N LYS A 759 -13.14 -19.53 -2.41
CA LYS A 759 -12.80 -19.35 -0.99
C LYS A 759 -11.68 -18.30 -0.88
N PRO A 760 -11.80 -17.29 -0.01
CA PRO A 760 -10.80 -16.23 0.07
C PRO A 760 -9.40 -16.77 0.35
N GLU A 761 -8.47 -16.56 -0.57
CA GLU A 761 -7.03 -16.78 -0.40
C GLU A 761 -6.42 -15.67 0.51
N LEU A 762 -7.00 -15.48 1.70
CA LEU A 762 -6.55 -14.50 2.70
C LEU A 762 -6.41 -15.13 4.10
N ILE A 763 -5.95 -16.37 4.16
CA ILE A 763 -5.62 -17.08 5.41
C ILE A 763 -4.16 -17.56 5.45
N GLU A 764 -3.42 -17.58 4.32
CA GLU A 764 -2.35 -18.59 4.20
C GLU A 764 -0.93 -18.12 3.87
N TYR A 765 -0.52 -16.87 4.10
CA TYR A 765 0.93 -16.61 3.93
C TYR A 765 1.81 -17.08 5.12
N VAL A 766 1.23 -17.49 6.26
CA VAL A 766 2.00 -18.14 7.34
C VAL A 766 1.27 -19.27 8.07
N GLY A 767 0.02 -19.60 7.69
CA GLY A 767 -0.73 -20.70 8.31
C GLY A 767 -0.95 -20.57 9.82
N VAL A 768 -0.92 -19.35 10.37
CA VAL A 768 -1.19 -19.08 11.79
C VAL A 768 -2.46 -18.23 11.89
N PRO A 769 -3.53 -18.73 12.55
CA PRO A 769 -4.72 -17.93 12.81
C PRO A 769 -4.36 -16.60 13.48
N LYS A 770 -4.97 -15.46 13.06
CA LYS A 770 -4.76 -14.12 13.64
C LYS A 770 -4.70 -14.08 15.20
N PRO A 771 -5.47 -14.90 15.95
CA PRO A 771 -5.39 -14.97 17.41
C PRO A 771 -4.10 -15.60 17.98
N GLU A 772 -3.35 -16.39 17.21
CA GLU A 772 -2.18 -17.14 17.67
C GLU A 772 -0.83 -16.46 17.35
N VAL A 773 -0.85 -15.31 16.68
CA VAL A 773 0.37 -14.58 16.27
C VAL A 773 1.24 -14.20 17.47
N ALA A 774 0.64 -13.76 18.58
CA ALA A 774 1.35 -13.43 19.82
C ALA A 774 2.04 -14.65 20.45
N LYS A 775 1.36 -15.80 20.50
CA LYS A 775 1.90 -17.07 21.01
C LYS A 775 3.14 -17.49 20.22
N TRP A 776 3.05 -17.51 18.89
CA TRP A 776 4.17 -17.97 18.04
C TRP A 776 5.33 -16.97 17.96
N SER A 777 5.07 -15.66 18.00
CA SER A 777 6.10 -14.62 18.14
C SER A 777 6.86 -14.73 19.47
N GLY A 778 6.13 -15.00 20.58
CA GLY A 778 6.71 -15.24 21.89
C GLY A 778 7.57 -16.51 21.94
N ILE A 779 7.09 -17.62 21.38
CA ILE A 779 7.83 -18.89 21.29
C ILE A 779 9.10 -18.73 20.44
N ALA A 780 9.03 -18.07 19.28
CA ALA A 780 10.20 -17.85 18.42
C ALA A 780 11.31 -17.02 19.13
N SER A 781 10.91 -16.03 19.92
CA SER A 781 11.84 -15.22 20.73
C SER A 781 12.43 -16.02 21.91
N ALA A 782 11.60 -16.87 22.53
CA ALA A 782 12.02 -17.70 23.65
C ALA A 782 13.03 -18.76 23.26
N VAL A 783 12.81 -19.43 22.13
CA VAL A 783 13.71 -20.48 21.62
C VAL A 783 15.11 -19.91 21.33
N ALA A 784 15.20 -18.74 20.69
CA ALA A 784 16.50 -18.08 20.46
C ALA A 784 17.22 -17.72 21.78
N SER A 785 16.47 -17.26 22.78
CA SER A 785 17.01 -16.87 24.09
C SER A 785 17.45 -18.07 24.93
N VAL A 786 16.73 -19.20 24.85
CA VAL A 786 17.14 -20.49 25.47
C VAL A 786 18.42 -21.00 24.82
N SER A 787 18.50 -20.98 23.49
CA SER A 787 19.72 -21.35 22.76
C SER A 787 20.91 -20.43 23.07
N GLN A 788 20.67 -19.13 23.30
CA GLN A 788 21.70 -18.21 23.79
C GLN A 788 22.18 -18.58 25.20
N ALA A 789 21.26 -18.91 26.10
CA ALA A 789 21.58 -19.24 27.48
C ALA A 789 22.48 -20.47 27.60
N THR A 790 22.21 -21.51 26.81
CA THR A 790 22.98 -22.76 26.79
C THR A 790 24.40 -22.55 26.27
N MET A 791 24.59 -21.64 25.31
CA MET A 791 25.89 -21.42 24.65
C MET A 791 26.73 -20.28 25.24
N ALA A 792 26.17 -19.41 26.08
CA ALA A 792 26.91 -18.26 26.63
C ALA A 792 28.12 -18.66 27.52
N VAL A 793 28.01 -19.72 28.34
CA VAL A 793 29.16 -20.23 29.12
C VAL A 793 30.18 -20.95 28.22
N PRO A 794 29.81 -21.89 27.33
CA PRO A 794 30.72 -22.50 26.36
C PRO A 794 31.48 -21.50 25.48
N TRP A 795 30.83 -20.44 24.98
CA TRP A 795 31.52 -19.40 24.21
C TRP A 795 32.52 -18.61 25.06
N GLY A 796 32.17 -18.34 26.33
CA GLY A 796 33.06 -17.71 27.31
C GLY A 796 34.33 -18.53 27.53
N THR A 797 34.20 -19.82 27.85
CA THR A 797 35.35 -20.70 28.07
C THR A 797 36.18 -20.92 26.81
N LEU A 798 35.53 -21.02 25.65
CA LEU A 798 36.21 -21.11 24.36
C LEU A 798 37.02 -19.83 24.07
N SER A 799 36.52 -18.66 24.44
CA SER A 799 37.25 -17.40 24.27
C SER A 799 38.43 -17.23 25.23
N ASP A 800 38.39 -17.85 26.42
CA ASP A 800 39.55 -17.93 27.32
C ASP A 800 40.68 -18.80 26.71
N TYR A 801 40.33 -19.81 25.90
CA TYR A 801 41.30 -20.71 25.27
C TYR A 801 41.80 -20.20 23.90
N VAL A 802 40.89 -19.77 23.02
CA VAL A 802 41.19 -19.39 21.62
C VAL A 802 41.65 -17.93 21.52
N GLY A 803 41.12 -17.03 22.35
CA GLY A 803 41.28 -15.56 22.27
C GLY A 803 39.91 -14.87 22.19
N ARG A 804 39.80 -13.63 22.68
CA ARG A 804 38.53 -12.87 22.73
C ARG A 804 38.13 -12.37 21.34
N LYS A 805 39.09 -11.88 20.55
CA LYS A 805 38.85 -11.29 19.22
C LYS A 805 38.33 -12.32 18.20
N PRO A 806 38.96 -13.50 18.00
CA PRO A 806 38.51 -14.49 17.00
C PRO A 806 37.10 -15.02 17.28
N ILE A 807 36.75 -15.19 18.56
CA ILE A 807 35.44 -15.72 18.96
C ILE A 807 34.31 -14.74 18.68
N ILE A 808 34.50 -13.45 19.00
CA ILE A 808 33.50 -12.41 18.70
C ILE A 808 33.26 -12.29 17.18
N ILE A 809 34.33 -12.32 16.38
CA ILE A 809 34.24 -12.25 14.92
C ILE A 809 33.53 -13.48 14.36
N SER A 810 33.88 -14.69 14.82
CA SER A 810 33.23 -15.93 14.38
C SER A 810 31.74 -15.95 14.69
N GLY A 811 31.32 -15.52 15.88
CA GLY A 811 29.90 -15.43 16.22
C GLY A 811 29.15 -14.36 15.41
N GLN A 812 29.79 -13.24 15.05
CA GLN A 812 29.18 -12.25 14.14
C GLN A 812 28.97 -12.83 12.73
N ILE A 813 29.94 -13.58 12.19
CA ILE A 813 29.85 -14.25 10.88
C ILE A 813 28.70 -15.26 10.86
N PHE A 814 28.63 -16.16 11.84
CA PHE A 814 27.56 -17.15 11.89
C PHE A 814 26.17 -16.52 12.14
N THR A 815 26.09 -15.49 13.00
CA THR A 815 24.84 -14.75 13.21
C THR A 815 24.35 -14.06 11.93
N MET A 816 25.26 -13.50 11.12
CA MET A 816 24.94 -12.91 9.82
C MET A 816 24.39 -13.96 8.85
N LEU A 817 25.07 -15.11 8.71
CA LEU A 817 24.65 -16.20 7.83
C LEU A 817 23.25 -16.70 8.18
N PHE A 818 22.97 -17.00 9.45
CA PHE A 818 21.67 -17.51 9.87
C PHE A 818 20.55 -16.46 9.86
N SER A 819 20.90 -15.16 9.95
CA SER A 819 19.94 -14.06 9.76
C SER A 819 19.49 -13.96 8.29
N ILE A 820 20.37 -14.23 7.32
CA ILE A 820 19.98 -14.35 5.90
C ILE A 820 19.06 -15.56 5.68
N VAL A 821 19.35 -16.71 6.32
CA VAL A 821 18.47 -17.90 6.28
C VAL A 821 17.08 -17.60 6.87
N LEU A 822 17.02 -16.82 7.95
CA LEU A 822 15.75 -16.35 8.52
C LEU A 822 14.93 -15.50 7.52
N GLY A 823 15.60 -14.64 6.73
CA GLY A 823 14.95 -13.84 5.69
C GLY A 823 14.39 -14.64 4.52
N MET A 824 14.91 -15.85 4.29
CA MET A 824 14.45 -16.79 3.25
C MET A 824 13.51 -17.87 3.79
N SER A 825 12.95 -17.68 5.00
CA SER A 825 12.08 -18.68 5.62
C SER A 825 10.68 -18.68 5.03
N SER A 826 10.21 -19.84 4.56
CA SER A 826 8.86 -20.03 3.97
C SER A 826 7.88 -20.79 4.86
N ASN A 827 8.31 -21.30 6.02
CA ASN A 827 7.45 -22.00 6.96
C ASN A 827 7.88 -21.75 8.42
N LEU A 828 6.96 -21.99 9.37
CA LEU A 828 7.19 -21.77 10.80
C LEU A 828 8.36 -22.59 11.35
N SER A 829 8.54 -23.83 10.89
CA SER A 829 9.65 -24.70 11.30
C SER A 829 11.01 -24.13 10.92
N MET A 830 11.12 -23.52 9.74
CA MET A 830 12.34 -22.87 9.25
C MET A 830 12.63 -21.58 10.01
N VAL A 831 11.59 -20.82 10.40
CA VAL A 831 11.72 -19.65 11.28
C VAL A 831 12.26 -20.08 12.66
N LEU A 832 11.68 -21.12 13.26
CA LEU A 832 12.12 -21.64 14.57
C LEU A 832 13.55 -22.19 14.51
N ALA A 833 13.88 -22.98 13.49
CA ALA A 833 15.23 -23.52 13.30
C ALA A 833 16.27 -22.40 13.11
N SER A 834 15.97 -21.39 12.30
CA SER A 834 16.85 -20.23 12.09
C SER A 834 17.04 -19.44 13.39
N ARG A 835 15.99 -19.28 14.20
CA ARG A 835 16.06 -18.62 15.52
C ARG A 835 16.89 -19.40 16.53
N ILE A 836 16.83 -20.74 16.54
CA ILE A 836 17.71 -21.60 17.34
C ILE A 836 19.17 -21.33 16.97
N LEU A 837 19.48 -21.42 15.68
CA LEU A 837 20.84 -21.27 15.17
C LEU A 837 21.41 -19.87 15.46
N ILE A 838 20.62 -18.81 15.25
CA ILE A 838 21.00 -17.44 15.64
C ILE A 838 21.25 -17.35 17.15
N GLY A 839 20.38 -17.94 17.97
CA GLY A 839 20.52 -17.96 19.42
C GLY A 839 21.81 -18.60 19.90
N LEU A 840 22.14 -19.79 19.36
CA LEU A 840 23.37 -20.53 19.69
C LEU A 840 24.64 -19.70 19.42
N MET A 841 24.61 -18.80 18.42
CA MET A 841 25.76 -17.99 18.01
C MET A 841 25.86 -16.64 18.75
N ASN A 842 24.84 -16.26 19.53
CA ASN A 842 24.73 -14.96 20.20
C ASN A 842 25.19 -14.99 21.68
N GLY A 843 25.99 -15.97 22.08
CA GLY A 843 26.53 -16.10 23.45
C GLY A 843 27.63 -15.07 23.81
N ASN A 844 28.01 -14.19 22.90
CA ASN A 844 29.24 -13.39 22.98
C ASN A 844 29.13 -12.09 23.79
N VAL A 845 27.93 -11.72 24.28
CA VAL A 845 27.71 -10.48 25.05
C VAL A 845 28.55 -10.44 26.33
N GLY A 846 28.71 -11.58 27.01
CA GLY A 846 29.57 -11.70 28.19
C GLY A 846 31.05 -11.42 27.86
N ILE A 847 31.53 -11.89 26.71
CA ILE A 847 32.90 -11.70 26.23
C ILE A 847 33.19 -10.22 25.98
N ILE A 848 32.26 -9.50 25.34
CA ILE A 848 32.38 -8.06 25.07
C ILE A 848 32.49 -7.26 26.36
N ARG A 849 31.67 -7.57 27.37
CA ARG A 849 31.73 -6.91 28.69
C ARG A 849 33.07 -7.12 29.36
N THR A 850 33.63 -8.32 29.26
CA THR A 850 34.97 -8.65 29.76
C THR A 850 36.06 -7.88 29.03
N MET A 851 36.00 -7.78 27.69
CA MET A 851 36.97 -6.97 26.93
C MET A 851 36.93 -5.49 27.31
N VAL A 852 35.74 -4.90 27.51
CA VAL A 852 35.62 -3.49 27.92
C VAL A 852 36.22 -3.27 29.32
N ALA A 853 36.01 -4.22 30.24
CA ALA A 853 36.61 -4.19 31.57
C ALA A 853 38.15 -4.29 31.51
N GLU A 854 38.69 -5.12 30.60
CA GLU A 854 40.13 -5.29 30.38
C GLU A 854 40.78 -4.05 29.72
N ILE A 855 40.04 -3.32 28.86
CA ILE A 855 40.52 -2.11 28.16
C ILE A 855 40.51 -0.88 29.07
N VAL A 856 39.55 -0.76 29.99
CA VAL A 856 39.37 0.42 30.86
C VAL A 856 39.60 0.07 32.33
N PRO A 857 40.87 0.06 32.80
CA PRO A 857 41.21 -0.31 34.17
C PRO A 857 40.84 0.76 35.22
N GLU A 858 40.65 2.02 34.81
CA GLU A 858 40.38 3.14 35.72
C GLU A 858 38.92 3.19 36.21
N ARG A 859 38.71 3.09 37.53
CA ARG A 859 37.38 3.13 38.17
C ARG A 859 36.54 4.35 37.81
N GLU A 860 37.15 5.53 37.67
CA GLU A 860 36.43 6.76 37.35
C GLU A 860 35.86 6.78 35.92
N LEU A 861 36.46 5.98 35.02
CA LEU A 861 36.07 5.89 33.62
C LEU A 861 35.20 4.66 33.31
N GLN A 862 35.18 3.65 34.17
CA GLN A 862 34.33 2.46 34.04
C GLN A 862 32.84 2.80 33.86
N PRO A 863 32.20 3.68 34.66
CA PRO A 863 30.80 4.05 34.44
C PRO A 863 30.54 4.64 33.05
N ARG A 864 31.52 5.35 32.47
CA ARG A 864 31.42 5.88 31.10
C ARG A 864 31.58 4.76 30.07
N ALA A 865 32.58 3.89 30.23
CA ALA A 865 32.81 2.77 29.33
C ALA A 865 31.64 1.78 29.29
N PHE A 866 31.10 1.41 30.46
CA PHE A 866 29.95 0.50 30.58
C PHE A 866 28.63 1.15 30.13
N SER A 867 28.53 2.50 30.11
CA SER A 867 27.36 3.20 29.56
C SER A 867 27.27 3.18 28.03
N ILE A 868 28.37 2.87 27.33
CA ILE A 868 28.42 2.78 25.86
C ILE A 868 27.73 1.51 25.35
N MET A 869 27.78 0.40 26.09
CA MET A 869 27.17 -0.86 25.65
C MET A 869 25.62 -0.77 25.53
N PRO A 870 24.87 -0.26 26.51
CA PRO A 870 23.42 -0.06 26.38
C PRO A 870 23.04 0.98 25.33
N MET A 871 23.91 1.94 25.04
CA MET A 871 23.69 2.93 23.98
C MET A 871 23.69 2.29 22.59
N VAL A 872 24.62 1.36 22.31
CA VAL A 872 24.61 0.60 21.05
C VAL A 872 23.33 -0.23 20.94
N TRP A 873 22.83 -0.77 22.05
CA TRP A 873 21.52 -1.43 22.09
C TRP A 873 20.36 -0.45 21.78
N THR A 874 20.38 0.76 22.33
CA THR A 874 19.39 1.80 22.01
C THR A 874 19.42 2.17 20.52
N ILE A 875 20.60 2.31 19.92
CA ILE A 875 20.76 2.55 18.47
C ILE A 875 20.15 1.38 17.67
N GLY A 876 20.44 0.14 18.07
CA GLY A 876 19.82 -1.05 17.45
C GLY A 876 18.30 -1.08 17.58
N SER A 877 17.75 -0.62 18.71
CA SER A 877 16.30 -0.53 18.93
C SER A 877 15.62 0.61 18.15
N ILE A 878 16.37 1.63 17.70
CA ILE A 878 15.89 2.70 16.81
C ILE A 878 15.83 2.18 15.37
N PHE A 879 16.95 1.67 14.87
CA PHE A 879 17.08 1.30 13.46
C PHE A 879 16.45 -0.06 13.13
N GLY A 880 16.43 -1.00 14.08
CA GLY A 880 15.93 -2.36 13.87
C GLY A 880 14.45 -2.41 13.45
N PRO A 881 13.51 -1.87 14.25
CA PRO A 881 12.09 -1.80 13.88
C PRO A 881 11.84 -0.93 12.64
N ALA A 882 12.58 0.18 12.48
CA ALA A 882 12.44 1.08 11.34
C ALA A 882 12.77 0.38 10.01
N PHE A 883 13.91 -0.31 9.92
CA PHE A 883 14.29 -1.08 8.74
C PHE A 883 13.45 -2.35 8.57
N GLY A 884 13.15 -3.04 9.68
CA GLY A 884 12.32 -4.25 9.65
C GLY A 884 10.90 -4.01 9.13
N GLY A 885 10.28 -2.89 9.48
CA GLY A 885 8.93 -2.53 9.01
C GLY A 885 8.91 -1.88 7.62
N ALA A 886 9.89 -1.01 7.33
CA ALA A 886 9.97 -0.30 6.04
C ALA A 886 10.38 -1.21 4.88
N LEU A 887 11.28 -2.17 5.12
CA LEU A 887 11.83 -3.04 4.06
C LEU A 887 11.11 -4.40 3.96
N ALA A 888 10.20 -4.72 4.88
CA ALA A 888 9.37 -5.91 4.76
C ALA A 888 8.38 -5.77 3.59
N ARG A 889 8.27 -6.84 2.79
CA ARG A 889 7.47 -6.91 1.55
C ARG A 889 7.85 -5.84 0.52
N PRO A 890 9.12 -5.81 0.07
CA PRO A 890 9.60 -4.75 -0.81
C PRO A 890 8.98 -4.81 -2.21
N ALA A 891 8.61 -6.00 -2.69
CA ALA A 891 7.91 -6.17 -3.97
C ALA A 891 6.48 -5.58 -3.94
N GLU A 892 5.80 -5.63 -2.80
CA GLU A 892 4.45 -5.04 -2.61
C GLU A 892 4.53 -3.52 -2.32
N LYS A 893 5.48 -3.09 -1.47
CA LYS A 893 5.56 -1.69 -1.01
C LYS A 893 6.31 -0.75 -1.93
N HIS A 894 7.29 -1.26 -2.70
CA HIS A 894 8.12 -0.48 -3.61
C HIS A 894 8.19 -1.17 -4.98
N PRO A 895 7.04 -1.31 -5.68
CA PRO A 895 6.96 -2.03 -6.95
C PRO A 895 7.91 -1.44 -8.02
N ASN A 896 8.12 -0.12 -8.01
CA ASN A 896 9.03 0.57 -8.96
C ASN A 896 10.51 0.16 -8.84
N LEU A 897 10.95 -0.35 -7.68
CA LEU A 897 12.35 -0.73 -7.44
C LEU A 897 12.54 -2.24 -7.33
N PHE A 898 11.54 -2.97 -6.83
CA PHE A 898 11.67 -4.40 -6.52
C PHE A 898 10.58 -5.29 -7.14
N GLY A 899 9.65 -4.72 -7.93
CA GLY A 899 8.51 -5.44 -8.52
C GLY A 899 8.90 -6.53 -9.53
N GLY A 900 10.04 -6.40 -10.22
CA GLY A 900 10.55 -7.40 -11.16
C GLY A 900 11.33 -8.57 -10.53
N SER A 901 11.54 -8.57 -9.22
CA SER A 901 12.36 -9.59 -8.54
C SER A 901 11.51 -10.73 -7.98
N GLU A 902 11.41 -11.84 -8.73
CA GLU A 902 10.77 -13.09 -8.30
C GLU A 902 11.28 -13.60 -6.95
N PHE A 903 12.57 -13.36 -6.64
CA PHE A 903 13.16 -13.70 -5.35
C PHE A 903 12.53 -12.94 -4.17
N LEU A 904 12.18 -11.66 -4.35
CA LEU A 904 11.64 -10.81 -3.28
C LEU A 904 10.12 -10.95 -3.14
N LYS A 905 9.43 -11.44 -4.18
CA LYS A 905 8.05 -11.92 -4.10
C LYS A 905 7.98 -13.24 -3.33
N LYS A 906 8.88 -14.18 -3.63
CA LYS A 906 8.95 -15.49 -2.95
C LYS A 906 9.43 -15.38 -1.49
N TYR A 907 10.29 -14.42 -1.18
CA TYR A 907 10.84 -14.21 0.16
C TYR A 907 10.64 -12.75 0.63
N PRO A 908 9.43 -12.40 1.12
CA PRO A 908 9.07 -11.02 1.45
C PRO A 908 9.90 -10.39 2.57
N PHE A 909 10.61 -11.20 3.37
CA PHE A 909 11.45 -10.75 4.48
C PHE A 909 12.95 -10.85 4.18
N ALA A 910 13.35 -11.16 2.94
CA ALA A 910 14.77 -11.29 2.59
C ALA A 910 15.51 -9.95 2.65
N LEU A 911 14.93 -8.87 2.09
CA LEU A 911 15.55 -7.55 2.03
C LEU A 911 15.94 -6.95 3.41
N PRO A 912 15.08 -6.93 4.45
CA PRO A 912 15.48 -6.41 5.76
C PRO A 912 16.62 -7.22 6.38
N ASN A 913 16.69 -8.53 6.11
CA ASN A 913 17.78 -9.40 6.60
C ASN A 913 19.08 -9.21 5.80
N LEU A 914 19.02 -8.88 4.50
CA LEU A 914 20.18 -8.50 3.70
C LEU A 914 20.78 -7.15 4.15
N VAL A 915 19.93 -6.17 4.48
CA VAL A 915 20.39 -4.90 5.05
C VAL A 915 20.99 -5.11 6.44
N SER A 916 20.39 -5.97 7.27
CA SER A 916 20.99 -6.40 8.54
C SER A 916 22.38 -7.03 8.34
N ALA A 917 22.55 -7.86 7.30
CA ALA A 917 23.85 -8.44 6.97
C ALA A 917 24.91 -7.38 6.61
N CYS A 918 24.53 -6.26 5.97
CA CYS A 918 25.45 -5.15 5.71
C CYS A 918 26.01 -4.55 7.01
N PHE A 919 25.19 -4.41 8.06
CA PHE A 919 25.68 -3.95 9.38
C PHE A 919 26.65 -4.95 10.02
N PHE A 920 26.41 -6.26 9.88
CA PHE A 920 27.35 -7.28 10.32
C PHE A 920 28.66 -7.22 9.54
N ILE A 921 28.64 -6.99 8.22
CA ILE A 921 29.85 -6.83 7.41
C ILE A 921 30.69 -5.65 7.91
N VAL A 922 30.06 -4.51 8.20
CA VAL A 922 30.75 -3.35 8.78
C VAL A 922 31.34 -3.68 10.15
N GLY A 923 30.59 -4.37 11.02
CA GLY A 923 31.06 -4.82 12.33
C GLY A 923 32.24 -5.80 12.26
N ILE A 924 32.15 -6.81 11.38
CA ILE A 924 33.21 -7.81 11.14
C ILE A 924 34.46 -7.13 10.58
N THR A 925 34.30 -6.25 9.58
CA THR A 925 35.42 -5.53 8.96
C THR A 925 36.12 -4.63 9.98
N THR A 926 35.35 -3.88 10.78
CA THR A 926 35.88 -3.04 11.85
C THR A 926 36.59 -3.88 12.93
N GLY A 927 36.00 -5.02 13.29
CA GLY A 927 36.59 -5.96 14.24
C GLY A 927 37.91 -6.58 13.75
N VAL A 928 37.98 -6.98 12.48
CA VAL A 928 39.21 -7.55 11.89
C VAL A 928 40.31 -6.49 11.81
N LEU A 929 39.99 -5.27 11.34
CA LEU A 929 40.98 -4.23 11.05
C LEU A 929 41.44 -3.42 12.28
N PHE A 930 40.61 -3.27 13.32
CA PHE A 930 40.89 -2.32 14.42
C PHE A 930 40.78 -2.89 15.84
N LEU A 931 40.06 -3.99 16.06
CA LEU A 931 39.97 -4.58 17.40
C LEU A 931 41.28 -5.28 17.76
N ARG A 932 41.84 -4.99 18.93
CA ARG A 932 43.03 -5.67 19.46
C ARG A 932 42.61 -6.83 20.37
N GLU A 933 43.42 -7.88 20.41
CA GLU A 933 43.23 -8.97 21.36
C GLU A 933 43.53 -8.48 22.79
N THR A 934 42.61 -8.73 23.72
CA THR A 934 42.71 -8.25 25.11
C THR A 934 43.19 -9.34 26.08
N LEU A 935 43.12 -10.61 25.68
CA LEU A 935 43.60 -11.72 26.49
C LEU A 935 45.11 -11.62 26.76
N SER A 936 45.49 -11.53 28.04
CA SER A 936 46.88 -11.29 28.48
C SER A 936 47.90 -12.28 27.93
N THR A 937 47.51 -13.54 27.70
CA THR A 937 48.40 -14.59 27.17
C THR A 937 48.61 -14.53 25.66
N LYS A 938 47.80 -13.75 24.92
CA LYS A 938 47.81 -13.68 23.45
C LYS A 938 47.88 -12.26 22.89
N ARG A 939 48.02 -11.25 23.76
CA ARG A 939 48.01 -9.82 23.45
C ARG A 939 49.10 -9.41 22.45
N ASP A 940 50.27 -10.05 22.50
CA ASP A 940 51.46 -9.68 21.70
C ASP A 940 51.64 -10.55 20.44
N ARG A 941 50.62 -11.32 20.04
CA ARG A 941 50.68 -12.15 18.84
C ARG A 941 50.50 -11.31 17.56
N TYR A 942 51.29 -11.59 16.52
CA TYR A 942 51.17 -10.95 15.21
C TYR A 942 49.76 -11.11 14.62
N ASP A 943 49.12 -9.99 14.28
CA ASP A 943 47.75 -9.92 13.73
C ASP A 943 47.76 -9.27 12.34
N PRO A 944 47.54 -10.06 11.26
CA PRO A 944 47.56 -9.54 9.90
C PRO A 944 46.44 -8.53 9.61
N GLY A 945 45.32 -8.59 10.34
CA GLY A 945 44.20 -7.67 10.17
C GLY A 945 44.52 -6.25 10.67
N LEU A 946 45.25 -6.14 11.78
CA LEU A 946 45.68 -4.84 12.33
C LEU A 946 46.74 -4.16 11.43
N VAL A 947 47.65 -4.95 10.84
CA VAL A 947 48.66 -4.45 9.89
C VAL A 947 47.99 -3.94 8.61
N LEU A 948 47.02 -4.69 8.08
CA LEU A 948 46.20 -4.25 6.94
C LEU A 948 45.40 -2.98 7.27
N GLY A 949 44.80 -2.90 8.47
CA GLY A 949 44.08 -1.72 8.94
C GLY A 949 44.98 -0.48 9.05
N GLN A 950 46.20 -0.63 9.59
CA GLN A 950 47.20 0.43 9.63
C GLN A 950 47.69 0.83 8.23
N ALA A 951 47.88 -0.13 7.32
CA ALA A 951 48.24 0.13 5.94
C ALA A 951 47.14 0.86 5.15
N LEU A 952 45.86 0.58 5.44
CA LEU A 952 44.71 1.26 4.83
C LEU A 952 44.49 2.68 5.35
N ILE A 953 44.90 2.98 6.60
CA ILE A 953 44.80 4.32 7.20
C ILE A 953 46.03 5.19 6.91
N SER A 954 47.19 4.58 6.66
CA SER A 954 48.47 5.24 6.33
C SER A 954 48.37 6.38 5.30
N PRO A 955 47.59 6.27 4.21
CA PRO A 955 47.40 7.36 3.25
C PRO A 955 46.57 8.53 3.79
N CYS A 956 45.64 8.28 4.71
CA CYS A 956 44.72 9.28 5.27
C CYS A 956 45.25 9.97 6.54
N THR A 957 46.27 9.41 7.19
CA THR A 957 46.97 10.05 8.33
C THR A 957 48.23 10.82 7.92
N SER A 958 48.58 10.83 6.63
CA SER A 958 49.64 11.68 6.08
C SER A 958 49.17 13.13 5.87
N SER A 959 48.75 13.81 6.94
CA SER A 959 48.74 15.28 6.99
C SER A 959 48.62 15.78 8.43
N ARG A 960 49.77 16.25 8.95
CA ARG A 960 50.05 17.10 10.13
C ARG A 960 51.07 16.49 11.09
N LYS A 961 52.30 16.35 10.61
CA LYS A 961 53.45 16.77 11.43
C LYS A 961 53.50 18.30 11.33
N HIS A 962 52.86 18.99 12.28
CA HIS A 962 53.10 20.42 12.43
C HIS A 962 54.39 20.60 13.23
N HIS A 963 55.41 21.04 12.51
CA HIS A 963 56.59 21.69 13.06
C HIS A 963 56.17 22.85 13.98
N SER A 964 56.66 22.89 15.21
CA SER A 964 56.89 24.15 15.91
C SER A 964 58.23 24.06 16.62
N THR A 965 59.22 24.69 15.99
CA THR A 965 60.59 24.87 16.43
C THR A 965 60.70 26.17 17.24
N PHE A 966 61.19 26.08 18.47
CA PHE A 966 62.07 27.05 19.17
C PHE A 966 62.69 26.23 20.33
N LYS A 967 63.88 25.64 20.14
CA LYS A 967 65.25 26.20 20.35
C LYS A 967 65.54 26.50 21.82
N ASP A 968 66.64 26.09 22.43
CA ASP A 968 67.80 25.25 22.10
C ASP A 968 68.45 24.93 23.48
N GLU A 969 68.92 23.70 23.70
CA GLU A 969 70.26 23.38 24.21
C GLU A 969 70.43 21.85 24.30
N ASP A 970 71.16 21.35 23.30
CA ASP A 970 72.08 20.21 23.24
C ASP A 970 71.59 18.81 23.65
N GLY A 971 71.42 17.97 22.62
CA GLY A 971 71.35 16.52 22.72
C GLY A 971 72.66 15.87 22.30
N GLU A 972 72.82 14.62 22.72
CA GLU A 972 73.41 13.55 21.91
C GLU A 972 72.77 12.22 22.34
N ASP A 973 72.63 11.35 21.35
CA ASP A 973 71.69 10.23 21.25
C ASP A 973 72.05 8.98 22.07
N GLU A 974 71.02 8.14 22.22
CA GLU A 974 71.04 6.66 22.29
C GLU A 974 71.76 5.99 23.47
N ASP A 975 71.00 5.28 24.31
CA ASP A 975 71.14 3.82 24.47
C ASP A 975 70.14 3.24 25.50
N GLU A 976 69.76 1.98 25.24
CA GLU A 976 68.97 1.11 26.10
C GLU A 976 69.65 0.83 27.47
N GLU A 977 68.81 0.45 28.44
CA GLU A 977 69.11 -0.15 29.75
C GLU A 977 69.73 0.73 30.83
N GLN A 978 69.04 0.85 31.98
CA GLN A 978 69.50 0.17 33.20
C GLN A 978 68.50 0.25 34.37
N ALA A 979 68.20 -0.94 34.90
CA ALA A 979 67.85 -1.14 36.30
C ALA A 979 68.96 -0.58 37.22
N PRO A 980 68.67 -0.28 38.50
CA PRO A 980 69.73 0.11 39.44
C PRO A 980 70.61 -1.11 39.80
N LEU A 981 71.87 -1.08 39.38
CA LEU A 981 72.91 -2.03 39.78
C LEU A 981 73.59 -1.56 41.07
N LEU A 982 73.32 -2.27 42.17
CA LEU A 982 74.31 -2.50 43.23
C LEU A 982 74.89 -3.89 42.99
N SER A 983 76.17 -3.94 42.67
CA SER A 983 76.94 -5.18 42.56
C SER A 983 77.33 -5.69 43.94
N GLU A 984 77.08 -6.97 44.22
CA GLU A 984 78.10 -7.82 44.84
C GLU A 984 77.86 -9.32 44.54
N ASN A 985 78.77 -9.87 43.74
CA ASN A 985 79.23 -11.26 43.65
C ASN A 985 78.23 -12.43 43.87
N ARG A 986 77.89 -13.14 42.78
CA ARG A 986 78.03 -14.62 42.63
C ARG A 986 77.66 -15.12 41.23
N PRO A 987 78.22 -16.27 40.78
CA PRO A 987 78.30 -16.63 39.38
C PRO A 987 77.01 -17.26 38.82
N ALA A 988 76.96 -17.22 37.48
CA ALA A 988 75.88 -17.66 36.60
C ALA A 988 75.27 -19.04 36.93
N SER A 989 73.95 -19.13 36.82
CA SER A 989 73.20 -20.37 36.61
C SER A 989 71.92 -20.09 35.83
N SER A 990 71.83 -20.67 34.63
CA SER A 990 70.66 -20.64 33.76
C SER A 990 69.48 -21.38 34.39
N LYS A 991 68.30 -20.75 34.51
CA LYS A 991 67.04 -21.46 34.72
C LYS A 991 65.93 -20.87 33.84
N LYS A 992 65.39 -21.72 32.96
CA LYS A 992 64.10 -21.54 32.27
C LYS A 992 63.02 -21.18 33.31
N ARG A 993 62.28 -20.10 33.09
CA ARG A 993 61.10 -19.76 33.89
C ARG A 993 59.90 -20.52 33.30
N GLU A 994 59.52 -21.62 33.96
CA GLU A 994 58.25 -22.30 33.70
C GLU A 994 57.08 -21.40 34.07
N SER A 995 56.06 -21.33 33.22
CA SER A 995 54.80 -20.64 33.50
C SER A 995 54.00 -21.41 34.55
N LYS A 996 53.73 -20.81 35.71
CA LYS A 996 52.81 -21.35 36.72
C LYS A 996 51.39 -21.55 36.11
N PRO A 997 50.66 -22.62 36.46
CA PRO A 997 49.29 -22.82 36.01
C PRO A 997 48.33 -21.84 36.70
N VAL A 998 47.44 -21.21 35.94
CA VAL A 998 46.36 -20.34 36.46
C VAL A 998 45.37 -21.22 37.24
N VAL A 999 45.26 -20.99 38.55
CA VAL A 999 44.26 -21.65 39.42
C VAL A 999 42.86 -21.19 39.01
N ARG A 1000 41.96 -22.12 38.67
CA ARG A 1000 40.56 -21.80 38.36
C ARG A 1000 39.81 -21.46 39.67
N PRO A 1001 39.06 -20.35 39.74
CA PRO A 1001 38.31 -20.01 40.94
C PRO A 1001 37.18 -21.04 41.20
N SER A 1002 37.00 -21.43 42.46
CA SER A 1002 35.88 -22.28 42.89
C SER A 1002 34.55 -21.53 42.78
N TRP A 1003 33.47 -22.22 42.36
CA TRP A 1003 32.12 -21.67 42.19
C TRP A 1003 31.57 -20.96 43.44
N SER A 1004 32.07 -21.31 44.62
CA SER A 1004 31.73 -20.67 45.91
C SER A 1004 32.20 -19.21 46.01
N HIS A 1005 33.25 -18.81 45.28
CA HIS A 1005 33.74 -17.43 45.25
C HIS A 1005 33.04 -16.55 44.19
N ILE A 1006 32.24 -17.16 43.31
CA ILE A 1006 31.48 -16.48 42.24
C ILE A 1006 30.07 -16.10 42.71
N PHE A 1007 29.44 -16.99 43.47
CA PHE A 1007 28.07 -16.84 43.98
C PHE A 1007 28.04 -16.33 45.43
N THR A 1008 28.37 -15.06 45.64
CA THR A 1008 28.14 -14.39 46.92
C THR A 1008 26.63 -14.13 47.10
N PRO A 1009 26.12 -14.01 48.34
CA PRO A 1009 24.71 -13.67 48.57
C PRO A 1009 24.27 -12.39 47.85
N GLN A 1010 25.18 -11.42 47.72
CA GLN A 1010 24.94 -10.16 47.00
C GLN A 1010 24.96 -10.34 45.48
N SER A 1011 25.90 -11.12 44.91
CA SER A 1011 25.92 -11.36 43.47
C SER A 1011 24.67 -12.15 43.00
N ILE A 1012 24.17 -13.09 43.82
CA ILE A 1012 22.91 -13.81 43.56
C ILE A 1012 21.70 -12.85 43.53
N LEU A 1013 21.58 -11.92 44.50
CA LEU A 1013 20.47 -10.96 44.55
C LEU A 1013 20.47 -10.01 43.34
N VAL A 1014 21.65 -9.55 42.93
CA VAL A 1014 21.79 -8.71 41.73
C VAL A 1014 21.47 -9.50 40.45
N LEU A 1015 21.90 -10.76 40.36
CA LEU A 1015 21.59 -11.65 39.23
C LEU A 1015 20.08 -11.91 39.08
N ILE A 1016 19.37 -12.18 40.18
CA ILE A 1016 17.91 -12.37 40.18
C ILE A 1016 17.22 -11.08 39.71
N SER A 1017 17.61 -9.93 40.28
CA SER A 1017 17.01 -8.63 39.93
C SER A 1017 17.24 -8.27 38.46
N TYR A 1018 18.46 -8.46 37.96
CA TYR A 1018 18.82 -8.23 36.56
C TYR A 1018 18.01 -9.13 35.60
N THR A 1019 17.82 -10.39 35.98
CA THR A 1019 17.07 -11.38 35.18
C THR A 1019 15.58 -11.04 35.11
N LEU A 1020 14.96 -10.68 36.23
CA LEU A 1020 13.55 -10.31 36.29
C LEU A 1020 13.27 -9.02 35.50
N VAL A 1021 14.08 -7.97 35.69
CA VAL A 1021 13.93 -6.70 34.98
C VAL A 1021 14.13 -6.88 33.47
N SER A 1022 15.15 -7.65 33.06
CA SER A 1022 15.41 -7.92 31.64
C SER A 1022 14.32 -8.78 31.00
N GLY A 1023 13.85 -9.81 31.71
CA GLY A 1023 12.84 -10.74 31.20
C GLY A 1023 11.46 -10.11 31.05
N LEU A 1024 11.01 -9.37 32.06
CA LEU A 1024 9.70 -8.72 32.06
C LEU A 1024 9.67 -7.47 31.17
N GLY A 1025 10.80 -6.77 31.04
CA GLY A 1025 10.97 -5.73 30.02
C GLY A 1025 10.85 -6.28 28.59
N MET A 1026 11.41 -7.46 28.32
CA MET A 1026 11.28 -8.12 27.02
C MET A 1026 9.87 -8.67 26.77
N ALA A 1027 9.20 -9.17 27.81
CA ALA A 1027 7.80 -9.59 27.71
C ALA A 1027 6.89 -8.44 27.24
N PHE A 1028 7.07 -7.25 27.81
CA PHE A 1028 6.39 -6.03 27.36
C PHE A 1028 6.65 -5.76 25.87
N ASP A 1029 7.93 -5.76 25.44
CA ASP A 1029 8.31 -5.44 24.06
C ASP A 1029 7.77 -6.46 23.04
N SER A 1030 7.52 -7.70 23.46
CA SER A 1030 6.96 -8.73 22.58
C SER A 1030 5.45 -8.60 22.34
N ILE A 1031 4.68 -8.12 23.32
CA ILE A 1031 3.22 -8.05 23.25
C ILE A 1031 2.72 -6.64 22.91
N PHE A 1032 3.48 -5.58 23.22
CA PHE A 1032 3.05 -4.20 23.02
C PHE A 1032 2.80 -3.85 21.55
N PRO A 1033 3.66 -4.23 20.58
CA PRO A 1033 3.36 -4.04 19.15
C PRO A 1033 2.09 -4.78 18.71
N VAL A 1034 1.87 -5.99 19.23
CA VAL A 1034 0.68 -6.80 18.93
C VAL A 1034 -0.58 -6.12 19.48
N PHE A 1035 -0.49 -5.54 20.68
CA PHE A 1035 -1.57 -4.74 21.28
C PHE A 1035 -1.89 -3.47 20.50
N LEU A 1036 -0.88 -2.75 20.00
CA LEU A 1036 -1.09 -1.56 19.16
C LEU A 1036 -1.72 -1.91 17.80
N HIS A 1037 -1.33 -3.04 17.22
CA HIS A 1037 -1.86 -3.51 15.94
C HIS A 1037 -3.27 -4.12 16.09
N TRP A 1038 -3.65 -4.57 17.28
CA TRP A 1038 -4.96 -5.19 17.51
C TRP A 1038 -6.09 -4.21 17.16
N PRO A 1039 -7.18 -4.65 16.50
CA PRO A 1039 -8.26 -3.76 16.04
C PRO A 1039 -8.92 -3.00 17.19
N VAL A 1040 -9.40 -1.81 16.86
CA VAL A 1040 -10.18 -0.97 17.80
C VAL A 1040 -11.56 -1.59 17.96
N GLN A 1041 -12.00 -1.78 19.21
CA GLN A 1041 -13.34 -2.29 19.53
C GLN A 1041 -14.24 -1.13 19.97
N GLU A 1042 -15.49 -1.10 19.52
CA GLU A 1042 -16.47 -0.12 19.99
C GLU A 1042 -16.83 -0.36 21.46
N LEU A 1043 -16.62 0.66 22.29
CA LEU A 1043 -16.78 0.58 23.75
C LEU A 1043 -18.21 0.94 24.21
N GLU A 1044 -19.01 1.57 23.35
CA GLU A 1044 -20.41 1.93 23.59
C GLU A 1044 -21.32 0.97 22.81
N ASN A 1045 -22.39 0.46 23.44
CA ASN A 1045 -23.42 -0.44 22.86
C ASN A 1045 -23.00 -1.87 22.46
N ASN A 1046 -21.81 -2.35 22.81
CA ASN A 1046 -21.39 -3.74 22.52
C ASN A 1046 -21.72 -4.72 23.67
N PRO A 1047 -22.53 -5.79 23.44
CA PRO A 1047 -22.89 -6.78 24.48
C PRO A 1047 -21.71 -7.64 24.96
N GLU A 1048 -20.62 -7.69 24.19
CA GLU A 1048 -19.40 -8.42 24.58
C GLU A 1048 -18.48 -7.59 25.50
N VAL A 1049 -18.73 -6.28 25.62
CA VAL A 1049 -17.95 -5.34 26.42
C VAL A 1049 -18.64 -5.06 27.77
N ASN A 1050 -17.93 -5.26 28.87
CA ASN A 1050 -18.39 -4.89 30.21
C ASN A 1050 -17.28 -4.10 30.92
N LEU A 1051 -17.34 -2.78 30.81
CA LEU A 1051 -16.34 -1.88 31.37
C LEU A 1051 -16.38 -1.89 32.90
N PRO A 1052 -15.23 -1.81 33.58
CA PRO A 1052 -13.90 -1.60 33.02
C PRO A 1052 -13.12 -2.89 32.69
N PHE A 1053 -13.67 -4.08 32.96
CA PHE A 1053 -12.87 -5.31 33.05
C PHE A 1053 -12.89 -6.21 31.81
N LYS A 1054 -13.93 -6.18 30.99
CA LYS A 1054 -14.11 -7.05 29.82
C LYS A 1054 -14.14 -6.21 28.53
N PHE A 1055 -13.00 -6.15 27.83
CA PHE A 1055 -12.84 -5.52 26.52
C PHE A 1055 -11.57 -6.07 25.83
N THR A 1056 -11.53 -6.02 24.50
CA THR A 1056 -10.41 -6.45 23.64
C THR A 1056 -9.93 -5.37 22.67
N SER A 1057 -10.24 -4.10 22.91
CA SER A 1057 -9.77 -2.99 22.06
C SER A 1057 -8.24 -2.84 22.05
N GLY A 1058 -7.67 -2.75 20.85
CA GLY A 1058 -6.33 -2.21 20.59
C GLY A 1058 -6.38 -0.83 19.93
N PHE A 1059 -5.38 -0.49 19.12
CA PHE A 1059 -5.27 0.81 18.44
C PHE A 1059 -5.41 0.75 16.92
N GLY A 1060 -5.41 -0.44 16.31
CA GLY A 1060 -5.51 -0.63 14.85
C GLY A 1060 -4.38 0.04 14.06
N ILE A 1061 -3.21 0.23 14.68
CA ILE A 1061 -2.09 0.97 14.09
C ILE A 1061 -1.23 0.02 13.24
N ASP A 1062 -0.87 0.46 12.05
CA ASP A 1062 -0.05 -0.29 11.10
C ASP A 1062 1.42 -0.44 11.58
N ALA A 1063 2.14 -1.41 11.01
CA ALA A 1063 3.51 -1.73 11.41
C ALA A 1063 4.52 -0.57 11.18
N GLN A 1064 4.28 0.32 10.21
CA GLN A 1064 5.17 1.46 9.95
C GLN A 1064 5.00 2.54 11.01
N THR A 1065 3.77 2.86 11.40
CA THR A 1065 3.49 3.80 12.49
C THR A 1065 3.98 3.27 13.84
N ILE A 1066 3.85 1.96 14.09
CA ILE A 1066 4.48 1.31 15.26
C ILE A 1066 6.00 1.50 15.19
N GLY A 1067 6.64 1.26 14.04
CA GLY A 1067 8.07 1.50 13.83
C GLY A 1067 8.49 2.96 14.11
N LEU A 1068 7.65 3.92 13.73
CA LEU A 1068 7.86 5.35 14.01
C LEU A 1068 7.78 5.65 15.51
N PHE A 1069 6.82 5.07 16.25
CA PHE A 1069 6.73 5.24 17.71
C PHE A 1069 7.98 4.70 18.41
N TYR A 1070 8.48 3.53 18.01
CA TYR A 1070 9.73 2.98 18.54
C TYR A 1070 10.95 3.82 18.16
N THR A 1071 10.97 4.44 16.98
CA THR A 1071 12.03 5.37 16.55
C THR A 1071 12.05 6.63 17.41
N ILE A 1072 10.89 7.27 17.61
CA ILE A 1072 10.73 8.46 18.46
C ILE A 1072 11.10 8.14 19.91
N SER A 1073 10.62 7.00 20.42
CA SER A 1073 10.96 6.48 21.73
C SER A 1073 12.48 6.31 21.85
N GLY A 1074 13.12 5.60 20.92
CA GLY A 1074 14.56 5.36 20.97
C GLY A 1074 15.42 6.64 20.92
N ILE A 1075 15.03 7.66 20.13
CA ILE A 1075 15.70 8.99 20.14
C ILE A 1075 15.59 9.63 21.53
N ALA A 1076 14.39 9.64 22.13
CA ALA A 1076 14.20 10.16 23.48
C ALA A 1076 15.00 9.36 24.53
N GLY A 1077 15.11 8.05 24.37
CA GLY A 1077 15.93 7.17 25.20
C GLY A 1077 17.41 7.51 25.12
N MET A 1078 17.91 7.77 23.90
CA MET A 1078 19.29 8.17 23.68
C MET A 1078 19.60 9.52 24.35
N ILE A 1079 18.70 10.50 24.23
CA ILE A 1079 18.80 11.80 24.93
C ILE A 1079 18.80 11.58 26.46
N THR A 1080 17.91 10.72 26.97
CA THR A 1080 17.82 10.38 28.39
C THR A 1080 19.11 9.72 28.90
N GLN A 1081 19.65 8.76 28.15
CA GLN A 1081 20.88 8.03 28.44
C GLN A 1081 22.12 8.94 28.45
N PHE A 1082 22.21 9.94 27.57
CA PHE A 1082 23.39 10.81 27.47
C PHE A 1082 23.34 12.04 28.38
N LEU A 1083 22.21 12.74 28.40
CA LEU A 1083 22.09 14.02 29.08
C LEU A 1083 21.64 13.86 30.53
N PHE A 1084 20.80 12.88 30.84
CA PHE A 1084 20.16 12.76 32.15
C PHE A 1084 20.76 11.65 33.02
N PHE A 1085 21.09 10.49 32.45
CA PHE A 1085 21.60 9.35 33.23
C PHE A 1085 22.91 9.65 33.99
N PRO A 1086 24.01 10.16 33.37
CA PRO A 1086 25.26 10.40 34.09
C PRO A 1086 25.16 11.46 35.20
N PRO A 1087 24.51 12.63 35.01
CA PRO A 1087 24.33 13.59 36.09
C PRO A 1087 23.47 13.09 37.25
N ILE A 1088 22.40 12.33 36.95
CA ILE A 1088 21.48 11.82 37.96
C ILE A 1088 22.15 10.71 38.80
N VAL A 1089 22.83 9.75 38.15
CA VAL A 1089 23.55 8.69 38.87
C VAL A 1089 24.68 9.24 39.73
N ARG A 1090 25.42 10.25 39.25
CA ARG A 1090 26.47 10.92 40.05
C ARG A 1090 25.91 11.65 41.28
N ARG A 1091 24.68 12.16 41.21
CA ARG A 1091 24.05 12.92 42.29
C ARG A 1091 23.34 12.01 43.31
N PHE A 1092 22.70 10.95 42.85
CA PHE A 1092 21.82 10.11 43.69
C PHE A 1092 22.37 8.70 43.97
N GLY A 1093 23.44 8.29 43.30
CA GLY A 1093 24.05 6.95 43.44
C GLY A 1093 23.36 5.88 42.59
N VAL A 1094 24.10 4.81 42.25
CA VAL A 1094 23.66 3.74 41.33
C VAL A 1094 22.50 2.96 41.94
N LEU A 1095 22.60 2.60 43.22
CA LEU A 1095 21.61 1.78 43.92
C LEU A 1095 20.23 2.46 44.07
N ARG A 1096 20.19 3.78 44.35
CA ARG A 1096 18.92 4.51 44.49
C ARG A 1096 18.20 4.65 43.16
N CYS A 1097 18.93 4.94 42.08
CA CYS A 1097 18.37 4.97 40.73
C CYS A 1097 17.76 3.62 40.33
N PHE A 1098 18.45 2.51 40.61
CA PHE A 1098 17.94 1.17 40.35
C PHE A 1098 16.62 0.87 41.09
N ARG A 1099 16.54 1.21 42.39
CA ARG A 1099 15.32 1.00 43.20
C ARG A 1099 14.13 1.81 42.68
N VAL A 1100 14.33 3.07 42.30
CA VAL A 1100 13.27 3.92 41.74
C VAL A 1100 12.74 3.32 40.43
N SER A 1101 13.63 2.88 39.54
CA SER A 1101 13.23 2.24 38.29
C SER A 1101 12.49 0.91 38.50
N ALA A 1102 12.91 0.09 39.45
CA ALA A 1102 12.25 -1.17 39.80
C ALA A 1102 10.83 -0.95 40.36
N ILE A 1103 10.62 0.11 41.15
CA ILE A 1103 9.30 0.47 41.72
C ILE A 1103 8.37 1.10 40.67
N ALA A 1104 8.91 1.91 39.75
CA ALA A 1104 8.10 2.58 38.73
C ALA A 1104 7.59 1.64 37.63
N MET A 1105 8.34 0.57 37.31
CA MET A 1105 8.04 -0.33 36.19
C MET A 1105 6.69 -1.08 36.30
N PRO A 1106 6.29 -1.65 37.47
CA PRO A 1106 4.97 -2.25 37.65
C PRO A 1106 3.80 -1.28 37.41
N ILE A 1107 3.96 0.00 37.75
CA ILE A 1107 2.94 1.04 37.58
C ILE A 1107 2.72 1.30 36.08
N VAL A 1108 3.80 1.41 35.31
CA VAL A 1108 3.71 1.61 33.86
C VAL A 1108 2.98 0.44 33.19
N PHE A 1109 3.28 -0.80 33.60
CA PHE A 1109 2.65 -2.00 33.03
C PHE A 1109 1.17 -2.11 33.41
N PHE A 1110 0.80 -1.72 34.64
CA PHE A 1110 -0.59 -1.69 35.08
C PHE A 1110 -1.45 -0.67 34.30
N LEU A 1111 -0.87 0.49 33.98
CA LEU A 1111 -1.55 1.57 33.24
C LEU A 1111 -1.62 1.31 31.72
N THR A 1112 -0.78 0.43 31.19
CA THR A 1112 -0.65 0.20 29.75
C THR A 1112 -1.97 -0.17 29.06
N PRO A 1113 -2.77 -1.14 29.52
CA PRO A 1113 -4.01 -1.49 28.80
C PRO A 1113 -5.13 -0.45 28.99
N LEU A 1114 -5.04 0.39 30.03
CA LEU A 1114 -6.01 1.47 30.25
C LEU A 1114 -5.87 2.58 29.21
N THR A 1115 -4.74 2.63 28.48
CA THR A 1115 -4.57 3.57 27.37
C THR A 1115 -5.54 3.31 26.21
N ALA A 1116 -6.02 2.07 26.04
CA ALA A 1116 -7.05 1.74 25.06
C ALA A 1116 -8.43 2.35 25.40
N LEU A 1117 -8.67 2.65 26.69
CA LEU A 1117 -9.88 3.31 27.17
C LEU A 1117 -9.78 4.85 27.12
N ALA A 1118 -8.65 5.41 26.67
CA ALA A 1118 -8.49 6.86 26.58
C ALA A 1118 -9.40 7.45 25.48
N PRO A 1119 -9.90 8.69 25.65
CA PRO A 1119 -10.61 9.42 24.60
C PRO A 1119 -9.75 9.53 23.33
N GLU A 1120 -10.37 9.45 22.16
CA GLU A 1120 -9.71 9.47 20.85
C GLU A 1120 -8.56 10.48 20.69
N PRO A 1121 -8.69 11.78 21.08
CA PRO A 1121 -7.59 12.74 20.96
C PRO A 1121 -6.41 12.50 21.92
N LEU A 1122 -6.61 11.70 22.97
CA LEU A 1122 -5.61 11.38 23.98
C LEU A 1122 -4.98 10.00 23.80
N ARG A 1123 -5.50 9.15 22.90
CA ARG A 1123 -5.00 7.78 22.67
C ARG A 1123 -3.52 7.74 22.27
N ILE A 1124 -3.13 8.44 21.21
CA ILE A 1124 -1.73 8.49 20.73
C ILE A 1124 -0.80 9.16 21.76
N PRO A 1125 -1.14 10.33 22.35
CA PRO A 1125 -0.35 10.91 23.43
C PRO A 1125 -0.14 9.98 24.64
N SER A 1126 -1.16 9.20 25.01
CA SER A 1126 -1.08 8.24 26.12
C SER A 1126 -0.15 7.07 25.81
N VAL A 1127 -0.16 6.56 24.57
CA VAL A 1127 0.75 5.52 24.08
C VAL A 1127 2.21 6.01 24.12
N LEU A 1128 2.46 7.22 23.62
CA LEU A 1128 3.81 7.82 23.65
C LEU A 1128 4.28 8.06 25.08
N LEU A 1129 3.40 8.50 25.98
CA LEU A 1129 3.72 8.70 27.40
C LEU A 1129 4.12 7.38 28.08
N ILE A 1130 3.38 6.30 27.85
CA ILE A 1130 3.71 4.96 28.38
C ILE A 1130 5.03 4.46 27.80
N LEU A 1131 5.27 4.65 26.51
CA LEU A 1131 6.53 4.28 25.86
C LEU A 1131 7.72 5.03 26.46
N PHE A 1132 7.62 6.35 26.67
CA PHE A 1132 8.69 7.15 27.29
C PHE A 1132 8.89 6.77 28.76
N ALA A 1133 7.83 6.53 29.52
CA ALA A 1133 7.91 6.13 30.92
C ALA A 1133 8.59 4.76 31.07
N LYS A 1134 8.19 3.78 30.25
CA LYS A 1134 8.81 2.44 30.19
C LYS A 1134 10.29 2.54 29.80
N LEU A 1135 10.59 3.33 28.78
CA LEU A 1135 11.95 3.54 28.31
C LEU A 1135 12.84 4.18 29.38
N GLY A 1136 12.35 5.21 30.06
CA GLY A 1136 13.04 5.84 31.18
C GLY A 1136 13.36 4.84 32.29
N CYS A 1137 12.44 3.94 32.64
CA CYS A 1137 12.71 2.91 33.64
C CYS A 1137 13.84 1.96 33.20
N ILE A 1138 13.84 1.51 31.94
CA ILE A 1138 14.83 0.55 31.42
C ILE A 1138 16.22 1.20 31.24
N VAL A 1139 16.29 2.44 30.76
CA VAL A 1139 17.51 3.23 30.58
C VAL A 1139 18.29 3.37 31.89
N PHE A 1140 17.59 3.43 33.02
CA PHE A 1140 18.23 3.47 34.34
C PHE A 1140 18.46 2.07 34.92
N ALA A 1141 17.53 1.12 34.75
CA ALA A 1141 17.61 -0.19 35.40
C ALA A 1141 18.72 -1.10 34.84
N ILE A 1142 18.90 -1.17 33.52
CA ILE A 1142 19.87 -2.08 32.88
C ILE A 1142 21.33 -1.66 33.15
N PRO A 1143 21.73 -0.38 32.98
CA PRO A 1143 23.11 0.03 33.27
C PRO A 1143 23.42 -0.07 34.78
N CYS A 1144 22.48 0.35 35.66
CA CYS A 1144 22.70 0.27 37.10
C CYS A 1144 22.87 -1.18 37.58
N SER A 1145 22.04 -2.12 37.10
CA SER A 1145 22.19 -3.54 37.44
C SER A 1145 23.52 -4.14 36.93
N THR A 1146 24.01 -3.69 35.76
CA THR A 1146 25.31 -4.13 35.21
C THR A 1146 26.48 -3.60 36.05
N ILE A 1147 26.41 -2.35 36.51
CA ILE A 1147 27.42 -1.74 37.39
C ILE A 1147 27.41 -2.44 38.76
N LEU A 1148 26.24 -2.65 39.37
CA LEU A 1148 26.11 -3.35 40.65
C LEU A 1148 26.64 -4.78 40.58
N LEU A 1149 26.40 -5.48 39.46
CA LEU A 1149 26.92 -6.83 39.25
C LEU A 1149 28.45 -6.83 39.15
N THR A 1150 29.01 -5.87 38.41
CA THR A 1150 30.46 -5.69 38.26
C THR A 1150 31.12 -5.39 39.61
N ASN A 1151 30.50 -4.54 40.42
CA ASN A 1151 30.97 -4.18 41.75
C ASN A 1151 30.84 -5.33 42.77
N SER A 1152 30.01 -6.35 42.49
CA SER A 1152 29.88 -7.53 43.36
C SER A 1152 30.95 -8.61 43.14
N ALA A 1153 31.84 -8.43 42.15
CA ALA A 1153 32.91 -9.37 41.85
C ALA A 1153 34.06 -9.25 42.87
N SER A 1154 34.50 -10.39 43.41
CA SER A 1154 35.59 -10.48 44.39
C SER A 1154 36.99 -10.25 43.81
N SER A 1155 37.17 -10.45 42.50
CA SER A 1155 38.45 -10.24 41.80
C SER A 1155 38.25 -10.03 40.29
N VAL A 1156 39.25 -9.45 39.63
CA VAL A 1156 39.24 -9.20 38.16
C VAL A 1156 39.22 -10.51 37.35
N THR A 1157 39.77 -11.59 37.89
CA THR A 1157 39.80 -12.92 37.26
C THR A 1157 38.43 -13.63 37.27
N VAL A 1158 37.59 -13.36 38.28
CA VAL A 1158 36.22 -13.90 38.40
C VAL A 1158 35.20 -13.12 37.54
N LEU A 1159 35.53 -11.90 37.15
CA LEU A 1159 34.64 -10.97 36.44
C LEU A 1159 34.14 -11.51 35.09
N GLY A 1160 34.98 -12.25 34.37
CA GLY A 1160 34.62 -12.85 33.07
C GLY A 1160 33.57 -13.95 33.21
N THR A 1161 33.76 -14.86 34.17
CA THR A 1161 32.81 -15.96 34.45
C THR A 1161 31.50 -15.42 35.03
N LEU A 1162 31.55 -14.45 35.94
CA LEU A 1162 30.35 -13.81 36.52
C LEU A 1162 29.49 -13.12 35.45
N ASN A 1163 30.10 -12.39 34.51
CA ASN A 1163 29.39 -11.78 33.38
C ASN A 1163 28.84 -12.80 32.38
N GLY A 1164 29.54 -13.93 32.18
CA GLY A 1164 29.05 -15.07 31.41
C GLY A 1164 27.79 -15.69 32.03
N VAL A 1165 27.83 -16.00 33.33
CA VAL A 1165 26.68 -16.51 34.09
C VAL A 1165 25.51 -15.53 34.07
N ALA A 1166 25.77 -14.23 34.28
CA ALA A 1166 24.74 -13.19 34.20
C ALA A 1166 24.06 -13.11 32.83
N THR A 1167 24.82 -13.34 31.76
CA THR A 1167 24.28 -13.36 30.39
C THR A 1167 23.40 -14.58 30.18
N SER A 1168 23.80 -15.76 30.67
CA SER A 1168 22.99 -17.00 30.61
C SER A 1168 21.68 -16.88 31.39
N VAL A 1169 21.74 -16.46 32.66
CA VAL A 1169 20.54 -16.38 33.53
C VAL A 1169 19.58 -15.30 33.03
N SER A 1170 20.11 -14.15 32.59
CA SER A 1170 19.30 -13.09 31.95
C SER A 1170 18.65 -13.56 30.65
N ALA A 1171 19.34 -14.36 29.83
CA ALA A 1171 18.77 -14.94 28.62
C ALA A 1171 17.61 -15.91 28.91
N LEU A 1172 17.69 -16.72 29.98
CA LEU A 1172 16.56 -17.53 30.44
C LEU A 1172 15.36 -16.69 30.89
N GLY A 1173 15.60 -15.59 31.63
CA GLY A 1173 14.54 -14.64 31.99
C GLY A 1173 13.88 -13.99 30.77
N ARG A 1174 14.70 -13.61 29.78
CA ARG A 1174 14.26 -13.08 28.48
C ARG A 1174 13.50 -14.10 27.63
N ALA A 1175 13.71 -15.40 27.83
CA ALA A 1175 12.93 -16.45 27.20
C ALA A 1175 11.56 -16.66 27.88
N ALA A 1176 11.56 -16.74 29.21
CA ALA A 1176 10.36 -17.05 29.99
C ALA A 1176 9.28 -15.95 29.89
N GLY A 1177 9.70 -14.67 29.86
CA GLY A 1177 8.79 -13.54 29.83
C GLY A 1177 7.82 -13.53 28.63
N PRO A 1178 8.32 -13.41 27.38
CA PRO A 1178 7.50 -13.45 26.17
C PRO A 1178 6.67 -14.73 26.00
N ALA A 1179 7.21 -15.90 26.36
CA ALA A 1179 6.49 -17.16 26.23
C ALA A 1179 5.28 -17.24 27.18
N LEU A 1180 5.48 -16.85 28.45
CA LEU A 1180 4.42 -16.87 29.46
C LEU A 1180 3.38 -15.77 29.21
N ILE A 1181 3.81 -14.55 28.90
CA ILE A 1181 2.87 -13.44 28.71
C ILE A 1181 2.21 -13.49 27.33
N GLY A 1182 2.90 -13.94 26.29
CA GLY A 1182 2.32 -14.10 24.95
C GLY A 1182 1.23 -15.18 24.87
N THR A 1183 1.38 -16.27 25.63
CA THR A 1183 0.34 -17.31 25.76
C THR A 1183 -0.87 -16.80 26.53
N VAL A 1184 -0.64 -16.10 27.66
CA VAL A 1184 -1.72 -15.45 28.44
C VAL A 1184 -2.40 -14.33 27.65
N PHE A 1185 -1.66 -13.60 26.82
CA PHE A 1185 -2.21 -12.56 25.95
C PHE A 1185 -3.15 -13.15 24.91
N SER A 1186 -2.73 -14.22 24.23
CA SER A 1186 -3.57 -14.93 23.25
C SER A 1186 -4.82 -15.51 23.92
N TRP A 1187 -4.69 -16.12 25.09
CA TRP A 1187 -5.82 -16.62 25.88
C TRP A 1187 -6.77 -15.50 26.36
N GLY A 1188 -6.21 -14.39 26.85
CA GLY A 1188 -6.97 -13.25 27.36
C GLY A 1188 -7.81 -12.61 26.26
N VAL A 1189 -7.22 -12.39 25.09
CA VAL A 1189 -7.91 -11.86 23.92
C VAL A 1189 -9.00 -12.82 23.42
N GLN A 1190 -8.74 -14.13 23.36
CA GLN A 1190 -9.76 -15.14 23.00
C GLN A 1190 -10.95 -15.18 23.98
N LYS A 1191 -10.76 -14.79 25.23
CA LYS A 1191 -11.81 -14.78 26.27
C LYS A 1191 -12.44 -13.41 26.51
N GLY A 1192 -12.06 -12.37 25.76
CA GLY A 1192 -12.62 -11.03 25.89
C GLY A 1192 -11.95 -10.14 26.95
N TYR A 1193 -10.75 -10.50 27.43
CA TYR A 1193 -10.04 -9.83 28.53
C TYR A 1193 -8.63 -9.37 28.14
N MET A 1194 -8.51 -8.15 27.61
CA MET A 1194 -7.22 -7.52 27.29
C MET A 1194 -6.38 -7.18 28.53
N LEU A 1195 -7.00 -6.90 29.68
CA LEU A 1195 -6.30 -6.46 30.91
C LEU A 1195 -5.41 -7.54 31.53
N ILE A 1196 -5.83 -8.81 31.46
CA ILE A 1196 -5.22 -9.94 32.18
C ILE A 1196 -3.71 -10.10 31.88
N PRO A 1197 -3.24 -10.13 30.63
CA PRO A 1197 -1.80 -10.26 30.35
C PRO A 1197 -0.97 -9.12 30.94
N TRP A 1198 -1.49 -7.89 30.91
CA TRP A 1198 -0.80 -6.71 31.43
C TRP A 1198 -0.76 -6.65 32.95
N TRP A 1199 -1.85 -7.04 33.61
CA TRP A 1199 -1.90 -7.10 35.07
C TRP A 1199 -1.09 -8.26 35.63
N LEU A 1200 -1.06 -9.40 34.94
CA LEU A 1200 -0.14 -10.48 35.25
C LEU A 1200 1.31 -10.01 35.09
N LEU A 1201 1.63 -9.29 34.00
CA LEU A 1201 2.96 -8.73 33.79
C LEU A 1201 3.35 -7.74 34.91
N SER A 1202 2.41 -6.87 35.33
CA SER A 1202 2.60 -5.95 36.45
C SER A 1202 2.84 -6.70 37.78
N LEU A 1203 2.05 -7.74 38.07
CA LEU A 1203 2.22 -8.58 39.26
C LEU A 1203 3.58 -9.28 39.28
N LEU A 1204 4.01 -9.83 38.14
CA LEU A 1204 5.33 -10.45 38.03
C LEU A 1204 6.45 -9.41 38.21
N THR A 1205 6.28 -8.18 37.73
CA THR A 1205 7.28 -7.12 37.98
C THR A 1205 7.37 -6.67 39.43
N LEU A 1206 6.30 -6.75 40.22
CA LEU A 1206 6.35 -6.45 41.66
C LEU A 1206 7.34 -7.39 42.39
N THR A 1207 7.49 -8.63 41.92
CA THR A 1207 8.46 -9.57 42.50
C THR A 1207 9.90 -9.12 42.33
N SER A 1208 10.20 -8.28 41.33
CA SER A 1208 11.54 -7.71 41.10
C SER A 1208 11.93 -6.62 42.11
N VAL A 1209 10.96 -6.04 42.82
CA VAL A 1209 11.19 -5.00 43.84
C VAL A 1209 11.81 -5.58 45.10
N ILE A 1210 11.46 -6.81 45.47
CA ILE A 1210 11.93 -7.50 46.69
C ILE A 1210 13.47 -7.63 46.71
N PRO A 1211 14.12 -8.26 45.71
CA PRO A 1211 15.57 -8.35 45.71
C PRO A 1211 16.25 -6.98 45.51
N ALA A 1212 15.63 -6.03 44.82
CA ALA A 1212 16.17 -4.68 44.64
C ALA A 1212 16.31 -3.88 45.96
N ILE A 1213 15.45 -4.15 46.95
CA ILE A 1213 15.54 -3.55 48.30
C ILE A 1213 16.69 -4.15 49.11
N TRP A 1214 16.98 -5.45 48.94
CA TRP A 1214 18.00 -6.17 49.71
C TRP A 1214 19.43 -6.05 49.17
N ILE A 1215 19.62 -5.51 47.96
CA ILE A 1215 20.94 -5.22 47.41
C ILE A 1215 21.63 -4.09 48.20
N VAL A 1216 22.91 -4.31 48.53
CA VAL A 1216 23.82 -3.33 49.11
C VAL A 1216 24.97 -3.08 48.13
N GLU A 1217 25.36 -1.82 47.92
CA GLU A 1217 26.45 -1.44 47.02
C GLU A 1217 27.81 -1.75 47.68
N GLN A 1218 28.66 -2.51 46.98
CA GLN A 1218 29.99 -2.94 47.44
C GLN A 1218 31.10 -2.12 46.77
N ASP A 1219 32.21 -1.90 47.48
CA ASP A 1219 33.45 -1.37 46.90
C ASP A 1219 34.04 -2.48 46.01
N GLY A 1220 34.00 -2.30 44.68
CA GLY A 1220 34.33 -3.36 43.70
C GLY A 1220 35.76 -3.95 43.80
N PRO A 1221 36.23 -4.72 42.80
CA PRO A 1221 37.54 -5.39 42.90
C PRO A 1221 38.70 -4.37 42.91
N SER A 1222 39.59 -4.46 43.90
CA SER A 1222 40.90 -3.76 43.99
C SER A 1222 42.01 -4.66 43.44
N ARG A 1223 43.08 -4.05 42.92
CA ARG A 1223 44.24 -4.75 42.33
C ARG A 1223 45.48 -4.60 43.21
N GLU A 1224 45.32 -4.77 44.52
CA GLU A 1224 46.40 -4.74 45.49
C GLU A 1224 46.39 -6.03 46.31
N VAL A 1225 47.61 -6.53 46.58
CA VAL A 1225 48.01 -7.74 47.33
C VAL A 1225 48.11 -9.03 46.51
N GLU A 1226 49.27 -9.22 45.88
CA GLU A 1226 49.84 -10.54 45.53
C GLU A 1226 51.07 -10.88 46.40
N ASP A 1227 51.31 -10.18 47.52
CA ASP A 1227 52.52 -10.35 48.35
C ASP A 1227 52.27 -10.81 49.81
N GLU A 1228 51.06 -11.23 50.21
CA GLU A 1228 50.79 -11.70 51.61
C GLU A 1228 50.43 -13.20 51.71
N SER A 1229 51.03 -14.08 50.90
CA SER A 1229 50.82 -15.53 51.05
C SER A 1229 52.12 -16.33 51.21
N GLU A 1230 53.09 -15.82 51.99
CA GLU A 1230 54.29 -16.55 52.38
C GLU A 1230 54.44 -16.85 53.90
N GLU A 1231 53.46 -16.55 54.77
CA GLU A 1231 53.66 -16.78 56.23
C GLU A 1231 52.85 -17.90 56.93
N ASP A 1232 51.95 -18.65 56.27
CA ASP A 1232 51.14 -19.68 56.95
C ASP A 1232 51.40 -21.14 56.50
N GLU A 1233 52.65 -21.49 56.17
CA GLU A 1233 53.12 -22.89 56.10
C GLU A 1233 54.41 -23.12 56.89
N GLU A 1234 54.47 -22.67 58.14
CA GLU A 1234 55.28 -23.36 59.16
C GLU A 1234 54.46 -23.56 60.43
N VAL A 1235 54.66 -24.74 61.05
CA VAL A 1235 54.05 -25.25 62.31
C VAL A 1235 53.00 -26.35 62.08
N GLN A 1236 53.50 -27.50 61.64
CA GLN A 1236 53.05 -28.78 62.19
C GLN A 1236 53.71 -29.02 63.56
N ASN A 1237 52.93 -29.63 64.46
CA ASN A 1237 53.29 -30.28 65.73
C ASN A 1237 53.49 -29.36 66.95
N GLU A 1238 52.51 -29.36 67.87
CA GLU A 1238 52.59 -30.11 69.13
C GLU A 1238 51.40 -29.82 70.08
N ASN A 1239 50.84 -30.91 70.61
CA ASN A 1239 50.43 -31.10 72.01
C ASN A 1239 49.22 -30.36 72.65
N THR A 1240 48.24 -31.22 72.97
CA THR A 1240 47.63 -31.45 74.29
C THR A 1240 46.60 -30.49 74.91
N SER A 1241 45.44 -31.10 75.12
CA SER A 1241 44.67 -31.17 76.37
C SER A 1241 44.01 -29.91 76.95
N ALA A 1242 42.68 -30.01 76.94
CA ALA A 1242 41.83 -29.94 78.12
C ALA A 1242 41.50 -28.56 78.74
N SER A 1243 40.19 -28.39 78.86
CA SER A 1243 39.51 -28.13 80.13
C SER A 1243 38.94 -26.71 80.33
N THR A 1244 37.61 -26.69 80.45
CA THR A 1244 36.91 -26.22 81.67
C THR A 1244 36.30 -24.81 81.64
N TYR A 1245 34.97 -24.85 81.51
CA TYR A 1245 33.94 -24.12 82.27
C TYR A 1245 33.73 -22.60 82.12
N GLY A 1246 32.43 -22.29 82.08
CA GLY A 1246 31.83 -21.39 83.08
C GLY A 1246 31.61 -19.97 82.57
N ALA A 1247 30.59 -19.69 81.76
CA ALA A 1247 29.17 -19.61 82.11
C ALA A 1247 28.78 -18.32 82.87
N VAL A 1248 27.61 -17.82 82.43
CA VAL A 1248 26.61 -17.03 83.17
C VAL A 1248 26.83 -15.50 83.15
N ASP A 1249 25.88 -14.63 82.83
CA ASP A 1249 24.49 -14.70 82.35
C ASP A 1249 23.95 -13.24 82.28
N VAL A 1250 22.72 -13.11 81.80
CA VAL A 1250 21.72 -12.08 82.14
C VAL A 1250 21.58 -10.88 81.21
N SER A 1251 20.84 -11.16 80.14
CA SER A 1251 19.48 -10.66 79.90
C SER A 1251 19.22 -9.25 79.34
N ARG A 1252 18.28 -9.31 78.38
CA ARG A 1252 17.02 -8.57 78.30
C ARG A 1252 16.97 -7.23 77.57
N ASP A 1253 16.28 -7.36 76.44
CA ASP A 1253 14.96 -6.78 76.18
C ASP A 1253 14.88 -5.57 75.25
N SER A 1254 14.00 -5.78 74.29
CA SER A 1254 13.02 -4.83 73.78
C SER A 1254 13.48 -3.66 72.90
N ARG A 1255 13.12 -3.81 71.62
CA ARG A 1255 12.33 -2.85 70.83
C ARG A 1255 12.69 -1.37 70.96
N ARG A 1256 13.24 -0.82 69.88
CA ARG A 1256 12.46 0.05 68.97
C ARG A 1256 13.13 0.16 67.61
#